data_AF-A0A848VKX4-F1
#
_entry.id   AF-A0A848VKX4-F1
#
_cell.length_a   1.000
_cell.length_b   1.000
_cell.length_c   1.000
_cell.angle_alpha   90.00
_cell.angle_beta   90.00
_cell.angle_gamma   90.00
#
_symmetry.space_group_name_H-M   'P 1'
#
loop_
_entity.id
_entity.type
_entity.pdbx_description
1 polymer ?
#
loop_
_entity_poly.entity_id
_entity_poly.type
_entity_poly.pdbx_seq_one_letter_code
_entity_poly.pdbx_strand_id
1 'polypeptide(L)'
;NIGPMENALLGEYGDITPDMRRQVEVMLRNSRRLLRLINQLLDLSKLESGRMKLKVMDGSLTDLVEGIVYSFTPFAEKKGLNLEFKAGSSVEEFLFDPLGLEKVFFNLLSNAVKFTPDGGSIGVSMKDAVIKHEGKEIPAVSIRVRDSGQGIPAADLAHIFDRFHQVDGTVSKVQEGTGIGLALVKELVELHGGTIEVESVIDVGTVFTVVLPTDPVLLGAHEVIVDGYAAEPAERGPMMEMSVFEESVPEESDENGEEIVKQHLVLVVDDSPDIREYVALCLNKRYEVVTAVDGKDGLKKAKAVRPDLIVSDVMMPQMNGFDLCRSIRADEDIRETPVVLVTSKATPEDKIEGLEAGADDYVAKPFSARELLARVENLVRVQDQKSSLESLNSELLSSNAALRQASEMKSQLLSIASHDMKNPLTAIREFARILREESDQSHQLELLDMIFDSSNDMLALISQLLDSAAMEGGTLNVDRQPYNLAELAERVVERNVRIADRKGQVIHTQLDDPEACMVPIDSERVREAMDNLVSNAIKYSPLQSSIYVNLKRRGNELHFSVRDEGPGLTEEDLKRVFGKFQKLSARPTGGETSTGLGLSIVKQIVELHGGRAEAQVNPERGSTFSFVLPVKVEDSAADRPPIERRPGSKTPESGMGEASE
;
A
#
# COMPACT_ATOMS: atom_id res chain seq x y z
N ASN A 1 -11.16 -0.82 -11.28
CA ASN A 1 -11.16 -2.04 -12.11
C ASN A 1 -11.32 -1.61 -13.55
N ILE A 2 -10.41 -2.02 -14.43
CA ILE A 2 -10.28 -1.50 -15.81
C ILE A 2 -10.63 -2.58 -16.86
N GLY A 3 -10.42 -3.87 -16.53
CA GLY A 3 -10.61 -5.02 -17.43
C GLY A 3 -11.83 -5.02 -18.35
N PRO A 4 -13.06 -4.65 -17.90
CA PRO A 4 -14.22 -4.59 -18.80
C PRO A 4 -14.09 -3.64 -20.01
N MET A 5 -13.15 -2.68 -19.98
CA MET A 5 -12.81 -1.85 -21.15
C MET A 5 -11.73 -2.51 -22.01
N GLU A 6 -10.76 -3.18 -21.40
CA GLU A 6 -9.68 -3.90 -22.10
C GLU A 6 -10.25 -5.10 -22.88
N ASN A 7 -11.08 -5.92 -22.23
CA ASN A 7 -11.81 -7.04 -22.83
C ASN A 7 -12.78 -6.58 -23.95
N ALA A 8 -13.31 -5.34 -23.89
CA ALA A 8 -14.11 -4.76 -24.97
C ALA A 8 -13.26 -4.39 -26.21
N LEU A 9 -12.03 -3.89 -26.02
CA LEU A 9 -11.09 -3.61 -27.12
C LEU A 9 -10.49 -4.89 -27.73
N LEU A 10 -10.40 -5.97 -26.94
CA LEU A 10 -10.06 -7.32 -27.38
C LEU A 10 -11.23 -8.04 -28.09
N GLY A 11 -12.44 -7.47 -28.08
CA GLY A 11 -13.61 -8.00 -28.79
C GLY A 11 -14.39 -9.10 -28.06
N GLU A 12 -14.11 -9.38 -26.78
CA GLU A 12 -14.79 -10.44 -26.02
C GLU A 12 -16.31 -10.21 -25.85
N TYR A 13 -16.75 -8.95 -25.95
CA TYR A 13 -18.17 -8.56 -25.90
C TYR A 13 -18.79 -8.35 -27.30
N GLY A 14 -18.10 -8.76 -28.36
CA GLY A 14 -18.51 -8.61 -29.76
C GLY A 14 -17.98 -7.34 -30.45
N ASP A 15 -18.28 -7.21 -31.74
CA ASP A 15 -17.80 -6.11 -32.58
C ASP A 15 -18.38 -4.75 -32.15
N ILE A 16 -17.55 -3.95 -31.48
CA ILE A 16 -17.84 -2.55 -31.18
C ILE A 16 -17.58 -1.66 -32.41
N THR A 17 -18.43 -0.64 -32.63
CA THR A 17 -18.25 0.28 -33.76
C THR A 17 -16.97 1.11 -33.62
N PRO A 18 -16.40 1.68 -34.71
CA PRO A 18 -15.19 2.50 -34.63
C PRO A 18 -15.32 3.69 -33.66
N ASP A 19 -16.50 4.32 -33.58
CA ASP A 19 -16.76 5.39 -32.62
C ASP A 19 -16.84 4.87 -31.17
N MET A 20 -17.45 3.70 -30.95
CA MET A 20 -17.46 3.06 -29.63
C MET A 20 -16.06 2.65 -29.18
N ARG A 21 -15.27 2.04 -30.06
CA ARG A 21 -13.85 1.72 -29.84
C ARG A 21 -13.07 2.95 -29.40
N ARG A 22 -13.19 4.06 -30.14
CA ARG A 22 -12.53 5.34 -29.83
C ARG A 22 -12.97 5.93 -28.48
N GLN A 23 -14.23 5.76 -28.07
CA GLN A 23 -14.68 6.17 -26.74
C GLN A 23 -14.12 5.26 -25.64
N VAL A 24 -14.10 3.94 -25.83
CA VAL A 24 -13.51 2.99 -24.87
C VAL A 24 -12.01 3.22 -24.71
N GLU A 25 -11.27 3.50 -25.79
CA GLU A 25 -9.85 3.88 -25.74
C GLU A 25 -9.63 5.17 -24.92
N VAL A 26 -10.48 6.19 -25.07
CA VAL A 26 -10.43 7.40 -24.25
C VAL A 26 -10.79 7.13 -22.78
N MET A 27 -11.77 6.27 -22.50
CA MET A 27 -12.16 5.89 -21.15
C MET A 27 -11.07 5.04 -20.45
N LEU A 28 -10.42 4.14 -21.19
CA LEU A 28 -9.28 3.34 -20.75
C LEU A 28 -8.11 4.25 -20.34
N ARG A 29 -7.67 5.14 -21.24
CA ARG A 29 -6.61 6.12 -20.98
C ARG A 29 -6.90 7.01 -19.78
N ASN A 30 -8.13 7.52 -19.66
CA ASN A 30 -8.52 8.35 -18.53
C ASN A 30 -8.52 7.57 -17.21
N SER A 31 -8.92 6.29 -17.25
CA SER A 31 -8.90 5.39 -16.08
C SER A 31 -7.47 5.02 -15.65
N ARG A 32 -6.59 4.75 -16.63
CA ARG A 32 -5.16 4.49 -16.42
C ARG A 32 -4.45 5.74 -15.86
N ARG A 33 -4.69 6.93 -16.44
CA ARG A 33 -4.21 8.21 -15.90
C ARG A 33 -4.67 8.42 -14.44
N LEU A 34 -5.97 8.24 -14.15
CA LEU A 34 -6.51 8.40 -12.80
C LEU A 34 -5.86 7.44 -11.79
N LEU A 35 -5.64 6.17 -12.17
CA LEU A 35 -5.00 5.19 -11.30
C LEU A 35 -3.53 5.53 -11.02
N ARG A 36 -2.77 6.04 -12.00
CA ARG A 36 -1.43 6.61 -11.77
C ARG A 36 -1.49 7.76 -10.74
N LEU A 37 -2.49 8.65 -10.84
CA LEU A 37 -2.60 9.77 -9.89
C LEU A 37 -2.90 9.29 -8.47
N ILE A 38 -3.76 8.27 -8.33
CA ILE A 38 -4.07 7.63 -7.05
C ILE A 38 -2.81 6.98 -6.46
N ASN A 39 -2.04 6.24 -7.26
CA ASN A 39 -0.80 5.61 -6.79
C ASN A 39 0.27 6.64 -6.37
N GLN A 40 0.45 7.71 -7.13
CA GLN A 40 1.35 8.82 -6.77
C GLN A 40 0.92 9.50 -5.46
N LEU A 41 -0.39 9.68 -5.23
CA LEU A 41 -0.93 10.26 -4.00
C LEU A 41 -0.83 9.30 -2.80
N LEU A 42 -0.96 7.98 -3.03
CA LEU A 42 -0.75 6.96 -2.00
C LEU A 42 0.73 6.85 -1.59
N ASP A 43 1.67 6.90 -2.53
CA ASP A 43 3.10 6.92 -2.22
C ASP A 43 3.50 8.23 -1.52
N LEU A 44 2.95 9.38 -1.95
CA LEU A 44 3.09 10.64 -1.23
C LEU A 44 2.55 10.57 0.21
N SER A 45 1.44 9.86 0.45
CA SER A 45 0.87 9.66 1.79
C SER A 45 1.71 8.72 2.68
N LYS A 46 2.35 7.68 2.10
CA LYS A 46 3.34 6.85 2.82
C LYS A 46 4.56 7.65 3.24
N LEU A 47 5.04 8.51 2.33
CA LEU A 47 6.16 9.43 2.52
C LEU A 47 5.83 10.46 3.63
N GLU A 48 4.73 11.20 3.51
CA GLU A 48 4.30 12.20 4.50
C GLU A 48 4.07 11.64 5.90
N SER A 49 3.67 10.37 6.00
CA SER A 49 3.45 9.70 7.29
C SER A 49 4.71 9.03 7.86
N GLY A 50 5.87 9.16 7.21
CA GLY A 50 7.13 8.52 7.62
C GLY A 50 7.11 7.00 7.56
N ARG A 51 6.23 6.43 6.73
CA ARG A 51 6.01 4.97 6.59
C ARG A 51 6.62 4.39 5.32
N MET A 52 7.10 5.25 4.41
CA MET A 52 7.90 4.82 3.28
C MET A 52 9.25 4.33 3.82
N LYS A 53 9.51 3.04 3.64
CA LYS A 53 10.80 2.40 3.90
C LYS A 53 11.39 1.99 2.57
N LEU A 54 12.69 2.17 2.42
CA LEU A 54 13.42 1.52 1.34
C LEU A 54 13.53 0.02 1.62
N LYS A 55 13.29 -0.79 0.58
CA LYS A 55 13.63 -2.22 0.50
C LYS A 55 15.00 -2.34 -0.17
N VAL A 56 16.07 -2.12 0.59
CA VAL A 56 17.43 -2.08 0.00
C VAL A 56 18.00 -3.48 -0.17
N MET A 57 18.59 -3.76 -1.32
CA MET A 57 19.28 -5.00 -1.66
C MET A 57 20.54 -4.70 -2.46
N ASP A 58 21.43 -5.67 -2.60
CA ASP A 58 22.70 -5.50 -3.32
C ASP A 58 22.54 -5.82 -4.81
N GLY A 59 23.37 -5.20 -5.65
CA GLY A 59 23.40 -5.48 -7.08
C GLY A 59 23.93 -4.34 -7.93
N SER A 60 23.95 -4.56 -9.25
CA SER A 60 24.48 -3.64 -10.25
C SER A 60 23.51 -2.47 -10.50
N LEU A 61 23.90 -1.25 -10.09
CA LEU A 61 23.17 -0.04 -10.47
C LEU A 61 23.31 0.24 -11.98
N THR A 62 24.40 -0.22 -12.59
CA THR A 62 24.63 -0.08 -14.03
C THR A 62 23.54 -0.83 -14.80
N ASP A 63 23.29 -2.10 -14.46
CA ASP A 63 22.21 -2.90 -15.03
C ASP A 63 20.83 -2.27 -14.86
N LEU A 64 20.51 -1.80 -13.64
CA LEU A 64 19.21 -1.19 -13.37
C LEU A 64 19.00 0.06 -14.25
N VAL A 65 19.98 0.96 -14.30
CA VAL A 65 19.88 2.19 -15.10
C VAL A 65 19.90 1.87 -16.59
N GLU A 66 20.71 0.91 -17.04
CA GLU A 66 20.80 0.49 -18.45
C GLU A 66 19.49 -0.16 -18.94
N GLY A 67 18.94 -1.10 -18.17
CA GLY A 67 17.65 -1.75 -18.47
C GLY A 67 16.49 -0.75 -18.51
N ILE A 68 16.44 0.21 -17.57
CA ILE A 68 15.44 1.28 -17.62
C ILE A 68 15.67 2.16 -18.86
N VAL A 69 16.90 2.56 -19.19
CA VAL A 69 17.17 3.37 -20.39
C VAL A 69 16.76 2.64 -21.67
N TYR A 70 17.09 1.35 -21.82
CA TYR A 70 16.68 0.60 -23.01
C TYR A 70 15.16 0.40 -23.07
N SER A 71 14.43 0.36 -21.95
CA SER A 71 12.96 0.35 -21.97
C SER A 71 12.34 1.63 -22.57
N PHE A 72 13.10 2.73 -22.66
CA PHE A 72 12.68 3.95 -23.36
C PHE A 72 13.11 4.02 -24.84
N THR A 73 13.85 3.02 -25.36
CA THR A 73 14.26 2.94 -26.78
C THR A 73 13.09 3.13 -27.77
N PRO A 74 11.97 2.38 -27.72
CA PRO A 74 10.86 2.58 -28.67
C PRO A 74 10.30 4.00 -28.62
N PHE A 75 10.24 4.59 -27.43
CA PHE A 75 9.68 5.92 -27.22
C PHE A 75 10.60 7.02 -27.76
N ALA A 76 11.92 6.79 -27.71
CA ALA A 76 12.91 7.59 -28.39
C ALA A 76 12.80 7.43 -29.92
N GLU A 77 12.82 6.20 -30.43
CA GLU A 77 12.77 5.91 -31.87
C GLU A 77 11.51 6.46 -32.54
N LYS A 78 10.33 6.32 -31.93
CA LYS A 78 9.06 6.85 -32.46
C LYS A 78 9.01 8.38 -32.50
N LYS A 79 9.81 9.08 -31.70
CA LYS A 79 10.05 10.54 -31.79
C LYS A 79 11.30 10.90 -32.61
N GLY A 80 12.04 9.92 -33.12
CA GLY A 80 13.34 10.12 -33.78
C GLY A 80 14.42 10.70 -32.86
N LEU A 81 14.32 10.49 -31.54
CA LEU A 81 15.30 11.00 -30.58
C LEU A 81 16.57 10.14 -30.59
N ASN A 82 17.73 10.79 -30.52
CA ASN A 82 18.99 10.10 -30.27
C ASN A 82 19.15 9.82 -28.76
N LEU A 83 18.83 8.60 -28.33
CA LEU A 83 19.05 8.11 -26.97
C LEU A 83 20.44 7.49 -26.84
N GLU A 84 21.24 7.94 -25.87
CA GLU A 84 22.61 7.46 -25.64
C GLU A 84 22.85 7.13 -24.16
N PHE A 85 23.26 5.89 -23.85
CA PHE A 85 23.77 5.50 -22.53
C PHE A 85 25.30 5.46 -22.52
N LYS A 86 25.90 5.91 -21.42
CA LYS A 86 27.34 5.85 -21.16
C LYS A 86 27.62 5.42 -19.72
N ALA A 87 27.76 4.12 -19.51
CA ALA A 87 28.43 3.57 -18.35
C ALA A 87 29.86 4.12 -18.24
N GLY A 88 30.29 4.38 -17.02
CA GLY A 88 31.59 5.01 -16.70
C GLY A 88 31.86 5.11 -15.21
N SER A 89 31.15 4.30 -14.43
CA SER A 89 31.43 4.00 -13.02
C SER A 89 32.50 2.91 -12.95
N SER A 90 33.29 2.91 -11.88
CA SER A 90 34.15 1.80 -11.46
C SER A 90 33.57 1.04 -10.25
N VAL A 91 32.44 1.52 -9.72
CA VAL A 91 31.57 0.80 -8.78
C VAL A 91 30.66 -0.11 -9.60
N GLU A 92 30.79 -1.41 -9.38
CA GLU A 92 29.98 -2.47 -10.00
C GLU A 92 28.68 -2.67 -9.20
N GLU A 93 28.75 -3.14 -7.95
CA GLU A 93 27.57 -3.36 -7.07
C GLU A 93 27.58 -2.49 -5.81
N PHE A 94 26.38 -2.11 -5.31
CA PHE A 94 26.16 -1.60 -3.94
C PHE A 94 24.67 -1.64 -3.53
N LEU A 95 24.39 -1.48 -2.22
CA LEU A 95 23.04 -1.51 -1.67
C LEU A 95 22.15 -0.32 -2.11
N PHE A 96 20.97 -0.61 -2.70
CA PHE A 96 19.91 0.36 -3.00
C PHE A 96 18.52 -0.30 -3.06
N ASP A 97 17.43 0.48 -3.09
CA ASP A 97 16.07 -0.02 -3.38
C ASP A 97 15.80 0.03 -4.89
N PRO A 98 15.71 -1.11 -5.59
CA PRO A 98 15.57 -1.11 -7.05
C PRO A 98 14.25 -0.51 -7.51
N LEU A 99 13.15 -0.75 -6.80
CA LEU A 99 11.82 -0.22 -7.13
C LEU A 99 11.72 1.28 -6.81
N GLY A 100 12.48 1.74 -5.81
CA GLY A 100 12.69 3.15 -5.51
C GLY A 100 13.46 3.86 -6.62
N LEU A 101 14.62 3.32 -7.02
CA LEU A 101 15.43 3.92 -8.09
C LEU A 101 14.82 3.75 -9.49
N GLU A 102 14.05 2.70 -9.74
CA GLU A 102 13.24 2.54 -10.95
C GLU A 102 12.27 3.72 -11.10
N LYS A 103 11.51 4.03 -10.04
CA LYS A 103 10.63 5.20 -10.01
C LYS A 103 11.39 6.51 -10.20
N VAL A 104 12.60 6.65 -9.65
CA VAL A 104 13.47 7.83 -9.87
C VAL A 104 13.80 7.99 -11.36
N PHE A 105 14.44 7.00 -11.97
CA PHE A 105 14.95 7.13 -13.33
C PHE A 105 13.83 7.09 -14.39
N PHE A 106 12.75 6.32 -14.16
CA PHE A 106 11.56 6.35 -15.02
C PHE A 106 10.90 7.74 -15.03
N ASN A 107 10.78 8.43 -13.88
CA ASN A 107 10.26 9.81 -13.86
C ASN A 107 11.19 10.81 -14.56
N LEU A 108 12.51 10.65 -14.47
CA LEU A 108 13.44 11.53 -15.18
C LEU A 108 13.43 11.28 -16.70
N LEU A 109 13.47 10.02 -17.14
CA LEU A 109 13.46 9.64 -18.56
C LEU A 109 12.12 9.92 -19.25
N SER A 110 10.99 9.63 -18.59
CA SER A 110 9.67 9.97 -19.15
C SER A 110 9.45 11.48 -19.30
N ASN A 111 10.01 12.30 -18.40
CA ASN A 111 10.04 13.76 -18.57
C ASN A 111 10.97 14.17 -19.73
N ALA A 112 12.17 13.61 -19.83
CA ALA A 112 13.08 13.88 -20.94
C ALA A 112 12.43 13.55 -22.31
N VAL A 113 11.85 12.36 -22.46
CA VAL A 113 11.13 11.95 -23.68
C VAL A 113 9.89 12.82 -23.94
N LYS A 114 9.18 13.27 -22.90
CA LYS A 114 8.04 14.19 -23.04
C LYS A 114 8.46 15.56 -23.59
N PHE A 115 9.44 16.21 -22.96
CA PHE A 115 9.81 17.61 -23.19
C PHE A 115 10.92 17.83 -24.24
N THR A 116 11.59 16.77 -24.70
CA THR A 116 12.46 16.83 -25.90
C THR A 116 11.60 16.90 -27.17
N PRO A 117 11.83 17.85 -28.09
CA PRO A 117 11.16 17.88 -29.39
C PRO A 117 11.64 16.74 -30.30
N ASP A 118 10.80 16.34 -31.25
CA ASP A 118 11.11 15.27 -32.21
C ASP A 118 12.42 15.56 -32.96
N GLY A 119 13.29 14.55 -33.08
CA GLY A 119 14.65 14.70 -33.61
C GLY A 119 15.71 15.27 -32.64
N GLY A 120 15.37 15.51 -31.37
CA GLY A 120 16.31 15.91 -30.32
C GLY A 120 17.18 14.75 -29.78
N SER A 121 17.84 14.97 -28.64
CA SER A 121 18.69 13.96 -27.99
C SER A 121 18.48 13.85 -26.48
N ILE A 122 18.65 12.62 -25.98
CA ILE A 122 18.63 12.28 -24.56
C ILE A 122 19.90 11.49 -24.25
N GLY A 123 20.64 11.90 -23.23
CA GLY A 123 21.90 11.27 -22.85
C GLY A 123 21.92 10.91 -21.37
N VAL A 124 22.08 9.64 -21.05
CA VAL A 124 22.33 9.16 -19.68
C VAL A 124 23.79 8.78 -19.53
N SER A 125 24.45 9.29 -18.48
CA SER A 125 25.84 8.94 -18.21
C SER A 125 26.11 8.73 -16.73
N MET A 126 26.82 7.65 -16.40
CA MET A 126 27.24 7.30 -15.05
C MET A 126 28.74 7.54 -14.89
N LYS A 127 29.16 8.08 -13.74
CA LYS A 127 30.57 8.30 -13.40
C LYS A 127 30.82 8.13 -11.91
N ASP A 128 32.05 7.74 -11.57
CA ASP A 128 32.55 7.86 -10.20
C ASP A 128 32.44 9.30 -9.70
N ALA A 129 31.99 9.42 -8.46
CA ALA A 129 31.93 10.64 -7.69
C ALA A 129 32.43 10.38 -6.27
N VAL A 130 32.66 11.46 -5.52
CA VAL A 130 33.05 11.40 -4.12
C VAL A 130 32.26 12.45 -3.36
N ILE A 131 31.47 12.02 -2.38
CA ILE A 131 30.79 12.93 -1.46
C ILE A 131 31.59 13.08 -0.17
N LYS A 132 31.30 14.12 0.61
CA LYS A 132 31.98 14.40 1.89
C LYS A 132 30.99 14.30 3.04
N HIS A 133 31.15 13.27 3.87
CA HIS A 133 30.30 13.01 5.03
C HIS A 133 31.18 12.85 6.28
N GLU A 134 30.84 13.55 7.36
CA GLU A 134 31.65 13.63 8.61
C GLU A 134 33.17 13.89 8.39
N GLY A 135 33.52 14.60 7.30
CA GLY A 135 34.92 14.87 6.93
C GLY A 135 35.67 13.72 6.26
N LYS A 136 35.03 12.57 6.04
CA LYS A 136 35.51 11.49 5.17
C LYS A 136 35.11 11.74 3.72
N GLU A 137 35.91 11.25 2.81
CA GLU A 137 35.55 11.10 1.39
C GLU A 137 34.95 9.70 1.19
N ILE A 138 33.69 9.66 0.75
CA ILE A 138 32.91 8.44 0.54
C ILE A 138 32.66 8.27 -0.97
N PRO A 139 32.91 7.09 -1.56
CA PRO A 139 32.59 6.82 -2.96
C PRO A 139 31.10 6.97 -3.23
N ALA A 140 30.78 7.49 -4.41
CA ALA A 140 29.42 7.72 -4.87
C ALA A 140 29.35 7.49 -6.39
N VAL A 141 28.16 7.21 -6.90
CA VAL A 141 27.90 7.17 -8.34
C VAL A 141 27.11 8.43 -8.72
N SER A 142 27.61 9.17 -9.70
CA SER A 142 26.90 10.31 -10.31
C SER A 142 26.25 9.87 -11.62
N ILE A 143 24.91 9.91 -11.63
CA ILE A 143 24.07 9.58 -12.77
C ILE A 143 23.49 10.89 -13.33
N ARG A 144 23.82 11.22 -14.56
CA ARG A 144 23.31 12.41 -15.25
C ARG A 144 22.36 12.03 -16.37
N VAL A 145 21.12 12.51 -16.27
CA VAL A 145 20.10 12.44 -17.32
C VAL A 145 20.02 13.82 -17.98
N ARG A 146 20.42 13.91 -19.24
CA ARG A 146 20.35 15.12 -20.07
C ARG A 146 19.27 14.98 -21.13
N ASP A 147 18.52 16.06 -21.37
CA ASP A 147 17.71 16.26 -22.56
C ASP A 147 18.20 17.46 -23.40
N SER A 148 17.74 17.54 -24.64
CA SER A 148 17.82 18.74 -25.50
C SER A 148 16.44 19.39 -25.69
N GLY A 149 15.66 19.44 -24.61
CA GLY A 149 14.29 19.97 -24.61
C GLY A 149 14.20 21.49 -24.53
N GLN A 150 12.98 21.97 -24.30
CA GLN A 150 12.67 23.40 -24.14
C GLN A 150 13.36 24.08 -22.92
N GLY A 151 13.94 23.31 -22.00
CA GLY A 151 14.51 23.80 -20.75
C GLY A 151 13.47 24.27 -19.73
N ILE A 152 13.97 24.75 -18.58
CA ILE A 152 13.20 25.22 -17.42
C ILE A 152 13.61 26.68 -17.13
N PRO A 153 12.67 27.61 -16.88
CA PRO A 153 13.03 28.97 -16.52
C PRO A 153 13.73 29.06 -15.17
N ALA A 154 14.71 29.96 -15.06
CA ALA A 154 15.54 30.09 -13.86
C ALA A 154 14.78 30.47 -12.57
N ALA A 155 13.55 31.01 -12.69
CA ALA A 155 12.67 31.27 -11.55
C ALA A 155 12.05 29.98 -10.99
N ASP A 156 11.75 29.00 -11.85
CA ASP A 156 11.10 27.75 -11.46
C ASP A 156 12.08 26.71 -10.91
N LEU A 157 13.38 26.81 -11.23
CA LEU A 157 14.40 25.84 -10.81
C LEU A 157 14.46 25.60 -9.29
N ALA A 158 14.15 26.61 -8.48
CA ALA A 158 14.07 26.48 -7.02
C ALA A 158 12.84 25.66 -6.55
N HIS A 159 11.82 25.54 -7.41
CA HIS A 159 10.48 25.05 -7.09
C HIS A 159 10.05 23.81 -7.88
N ILE A 160 10.81 23.33 -8.88
CA ILE A 160 10.42 22.11 -9.63
C ILE A 160 10.34 20.83 -8.78
N PHE A 161 10.93 20.85 -7.58
CA PHE A 161 10.84 19.76 -6.59
C PHE A 161 9.76 20.01 -5.52
N ASP A 162 9.08 21.17 -5.54
CA ASP A 162 7.97 21.45 -4.63
C ASP A 162 6.70 20.70 -5.09
N ARG A 163 5.96 20.18 -4.11
CA ARG A 163 4.77 19.34 -4.37
C ARG A 163 3.69 20.15 -5.10
N PHE A 164 3.17 19.58 -6.18
CA PHE A 164 2.17 20.16 -7.07
C PHE A 164 2.65 21.36 -7.92
N HIS A 165 3.94 21.74 -7.85
CA HIS A 165 4.47 22.82 -8.67
C HIS A 165 4.51 22.42 -10.17
N GLN A 166 4.20 23.38 -11.05
CA GLN A 166 4.26 23.20 -12.51
C GLN A 166 4.79 24.48 -13.16
N VAL A 167 5.72 24.34 -14.11
CA VAL A 167 6.32 25.44 -14.86
C VAL A 167 5.26 26.07 -15.76
N ASP A 168 4.92 27.35 -15.51
CA ASP A 168 3.73 27.96 -16.09
C ASP A 168 3.98 28.54 -17.50
N GLY A 169 3.99 27.64 -18.50
CA GLY A 169 3.64 27.99 -19.87
C GLY A 169 4.68 27.72 -20.96
N THR A 170 4.51 26.59 -21.66
CA THR A 170 4.62 26.57 -23.14
C THR A 170 3.83 25.37 -23.73
N VAL A 171 3.11 25.64 -24.83
CA VAL A 171 2.55 24.69 -25.82
C VAL A 171 2.07 23.30 -25.33
N SER A 172 0.99 23.23 -24.53
CA SER A 172 -0.23 22.42 -24.82
C SER A 172 -1.15 22.20 -23.60
N LYS A 173 -2.37 22.76 -23.64
CA LYS A 173 -3.43 22.58 -22.61
C LYS A 173 -4.12 21.20 -22.62
N VAL A 174 -3.34 20.12 -22.78
CA VAL A 174 -3.86 18.75 -22.96
C VAL A 174 -3.05 17.69 -22.18
N GLN A 175 -1.80 17.99 -21.78
CA GLN A 175 -0.90 17.04 -21.10
C GLN A 175 -0.35 17.57 -19.76
N GLU A 176 -1.26 18.06 -18.92
CA GLU A 176 -0.97 18.43 -17.52
C GLU A 176 -0.38 17.24 -16.75
N GLY A 177 0.75 17.48 -16.08
CA GLY A 177 1.27 16.57 -15.06
C GLY A 177 0.54 16.79 -13.72
N THR A 178 0.97 16.08 -12.69
CA THR A 178 0.49 16.28 -11.31
C THR A 178 1.34 17.25 -10.48
N GLY A 179 2.58 17.53 -10.91
CA GLY A 179 3.58 18.18 -10.05
C GLY A 179 4.05 17.32 -8.87
N ILE A 180 3.75 16.01 -8.84
CA ILE A 180 4.16 15.08 -7.77
C ILE A 180 5.47 14.35 -8.14
N GLY A 181 5.69 14.03 -9.42
CA GLY A 181 6.78 13.16 -9.87
C GLY A 181 8.18 13.59 -9.43
N LEU A 182 8.56 14.85 -9.64
CA LEU A 182 9.89 15.35 -9.23
C LEU A 182 10.05 15.47 -7.71
N ALA A 183 8.98 15.80 -6.97
CA ALA A 183 9.01 15.80 -5.51
C ALA A 183 9.25 14.37 -4.96
N LEU A 184 8.61 13.35 -5.55
CA LEU A 184 8.83 11.94 -5.21
C LEU A 184 10.24 11.47 -5.60
N VAL A 185 10.76 11.88 -6.78
CA VAL A 185 12.15 11.62 -7.22
C VAL A 185 13.14 12.14 -6.18
N LYS A 186 12.98 13.39 -5.74
CA LYS A 186 13.88 14.01 -4.76
C LYS A 186 13.89 13.24 -3.44
N GLU A 187 12.72 12.97 -2.86
CA GLU A 187 12.67 12.32 -1.55
C GLU A 187 13.11 10.84 -1.61
N LEU A 188 12.88 10.14 -2.73
CA LEU A 188 13.48 8.82 -2.97
C LEU A 188 15.02 8.86 -3.02
N VAL A 189 15.62 9.87 -3.66
CA VAL A 189 17.08 10.04 -3.70
C VAL A 189 17.63 10.43 -2.31
N GLU A 190 16.94 11.30 -1.57
CA GLU A 190 17.32 11.70 -0.21
C GLU A 190 17.20 10.53 0.80
N LEU A 191 16.23 9.62 0.63
CA LEU A 191 16.13 8.38 1.42
C LEU A 191 17.29 7.40 1.14
N HIS A 192 17.89 7.45 -0.05
CA HIS A 192 19.13 6.71 -0.36
C HIS A 192 20.40 7.40 0.17
N GLY A 193 20.26 8.47 0.98
CA GLY A 193 21.40 9.29 1.44
C GLY A 193 22.07 10.09 0.32
N GLY A 194 21.45 10.17 -0.85
CA GLY A 194 21.96 10.86 -2.03
C GLY A 194 21.45 12.30 -2.17
N THR A 195 21.83 12.95 -3.27
CA THR A 195 21.32 14.26 -3.67
C THR A 195 20.87 14.26 -5.13
N ILE A 196 19.91 15.12 -5.47
CA ILE A 196 19.56 15.46 -6.84
C ILE A 196 19.70 16.96 -7.08
N GLU A 197 20.42 17.31 -8.14
CA GLU A 197 20.63 18.68 -8.61
C GLU A 197 20.08 18.83 -10.05
N VAL A 198 19.83 20.07 -10.46
CA VAL A 198 19.30 20.40 -11.79
C VAL A 198 20.03 21.61 -12.39
N GLU A 199 20.50 21.46 -13.62
CA GLU A 199 20.95 22.54 -14.48
C GLU A 199 19.99 22.64 -15.67
N SER A 200 19.49 23.82 -16.03
CA SER A 200 18.65 23.98 -17.22
C SER A 200 18.82 25.34 -17.87
N VAL A 201 18.70 25.39 -19.19
CA VAL A 201 18.71 26.61 -19.99
C VAL A 201 17.61 26.51 -21.05
N ILE A 202 16.77 27.55 -21.13
CA ILE A 202 15.66 27.65 -22.08
C ILE A 202 16.19 27.49 -23.53
N ASP A 203 15.48 26.72 -24.33
CA ASP A 203 15.82 26.35 -25.73
C ASP A 203 17.17 25.62 -25.92
N VAL A 204 17.75 25.09 -24.84
CA VAL A 204 19.00 24.29 -24.86
C VAL A 204 18.80 22.91 -24.23
N GLY A 205 18.01 22.81 -23.16
CA GLY A 205 17.66 21.56 -22.48
C GLY A 205 17.99 21.56 -20.98
N THR A 206 17.74 20.42 -20.33
CA THR A 206 17.95 20.18 -18.90
C THR A 206 18.95 19.07 -18.65
N VAL A 207 19.66 19.14 -17.52
CA VAL A 207 20.49 18.08 -16.96
C VAL A 207 20.08 17.88 -15.49
N PHE A 208 19.50 16.72 -15.19
CA PHE A 208 19.35 16.25 -13.81
C PHE A 208 20.59 15.45 -13.43
N THR A 209 21.19 15.77 -12.28
CA THR A 209 22.34 15.07 -11.72
C THR A 209 21.92 14.42 -10.40
N VAL A 210 21.78 13.09 -10.41
CA VAL A 210 21.61 12.29 -9.19
C VAL A 210 22.99 11.85 -8.72
N VAL A 211 23.26 11.92 -7.41
CA VAL A 211 24.46 11.39 -6.77
C VAL A 211 24.05 10.47 -5.64
N LEU A 212 24.38 9.18 -5.75
CA LEU A 212 24.07 8.16 -4.75
C LEU A 212 25.35 7.71 -4.04
N PRO A 213 25.40 7.69 -2.69
CA PRO A 213 26.51 7.08 -1.96
C PRO A 213 26.55 5.57 -2.16
N THR A 214 27.75 4.98 -2.11
CA THR A 214 27.90 3.51 -2.11
C THR A 214 28.14 2.94 -0.70
N ASP A 215 28.27 3.78 0.32
CA ASP A 215 28.45 3.36 1.72
C ASP A 215 27.08 3.12 2.38
N PRO A 216 26.73 1.87 2.75
CA PRO A 216 25.45 1.54 3.37
C PRO A 216 25.15 2.28 4.67
N VAL A 217 26.16 2.84 5.35
CA VAL A 217 25.97 3.66 6.56
C VAL A 217 25.06 4.87 6.27
N LEU A 218 25.01 5.34 5.02
CA LEU A 218 24.17 6.47 4.60
C LEU A 218 22.73 6.09 4.24
N LEU A 219 22.41 4.80 4.12
CA LEU A 219 21.04 4.28 3.98
C LEU A 219 20.30 4.18 5.33
N GLY A 220 21.00 4.47 6.44
CA GLY A 220 20.41 4.51 7.78
C GLY A 220 19.86 3.15 8.26
N ALA A 221 18.65 3.17 8.83
CA ALA A 221 18.00 1.99 9.43
C ALA A 221 16.78 1.54 8.60
N HIS A 222 17.01 1.27 7.32
CA HIS A 222 15.99 0.76 6.40
C HIS A 222 15.97 -0.78 6.33
N GLU A 223 14.98 -1.35 5.64
CA GLU A 223 14.78 -2.80 5.58
C GLU A 223 15.67 -3.39 4.49
N VAL A 224 16.84 -3.88 4.92
CA VAL A 224 17.78 -4.61 4.06
C VAL A 224 17.22 -6.00 3.76
N ILE A 225 16.97 -6.28 2.49
CA ILE A 225 16.61 -7.60 1.97
C ILE A 225 17.87 -8.17 1.33
N VAL A 226 18.43 -9.22 1.94
CA VAL A 226 19.76 -9.77 1.59
C VAL A 226 19.66 -10.98 0.65
N ASP A 227 18.46 -11.49 0.41
CA ASP A 227 18.22 -12.47 -0.65
C ASP A 227 18.15 -11.77 -2.01
N GLY A 228 18.85 -12.33 -3.00
CA GLY A 228 19.10 -11.70 -4.30
C GLY A 228 17.89 -11.54 -5.21
N TYR A 229 18.11 -11.02 -6.41
CA TYR A 229 17.10 -10.60 -7.39
C TYR A 229 16.34 -11.78 -8.05
N ALA A 230 15.71 -12.63 -7.24
CA ALA A 230 14.67 -13.54 -7.69
C ALA A 230 13.52 -12.69 -8.25
N ALA A 231 13.31 -12.76 -9.56
CA ALA A 231 12.23 -12.06 -10.25
C ALA A 231 10.87 -12.70 -9.91
N GLU A 232 10.36 -12.43 -8.70
CA GLU A 232 8.94 -12.45 -8.46
C GLU A 232 8.26 -11.51 -9.47
N PRO A 233 7.06 -11.84 -9.98
CA PRO A 233 6.33 -10.98 -10.89
C PRO A 233 5.83 -9.75 -10.13
N ALA A 234 6.66 -8.70 -10.08
CA ALA A 234 6.39 -7.42 -9.42
C ALA A 234 4.98 -6.91 -9.73
N GLU A 235 4.33 -6.24 -8.75
CA GLU A 235 2.87 -6.00 -8.65
C GLU A 235 2.23 -5.16 -9.80
N ARG A 236 2.39 -5.57 -11.06
CA ARG A 236 1.94 -4.93 -12.31
C ARG A 236 2.32 -3.46 -12.49
N GLY A 237 3.12 -2.88 -11.59
CA GLY A 237 3.51 -1.47 -11.57
C GLY A 237 4.18 -1.02 -12.87
N PRO A 238 5.34 -1.58 -13.26
CA PRO A 238 6.09 -1.14 -14.44
C PRO A 238 5.26 -1.27 -15.72
N MET A 239 4.65 -2.43 -15.99
CA MET A 239 3.75 -2.62 -17.14
C MET A 239 2.57 -1.65 -17.16
N MET A 240 2.02 -1.30 -15.99
CA MET A 240 0.91 -0.34 -15.90
C MET A 240 1.38 1.10 -16.10
N GLU A 241 2.58 1.49 -15.65
CA GLU A 241 3.13 2.82 -15.92
C GLU A 241 3.62 2.95 -17.38
N MET A 242 4.20 1.89 -17.94
CA MET A 242 4.59 1.77 -19.35
C MET A 242 3.36 1.93 -20.26
N SER A 243 2.26 1.21 -19.99
CA SER A 243 1.07 1.25 -20.85
C SER A 243 0.25 2.55 -20.84
N VAL A 244 0.45 3.44 -19.86
CA VAL A 244 -0.05 4.83 -19.95
C VAL A 244 0.92 5.75 -20.71
N PHE A 245 2.14 5.28 -21.00
CA PHE A 245 3.15 5.97 -21.80
C PHE A 245 3.09 5.53 -23.28
N GLU A 246 2.92 4.22 -23.53
CA GLU A 246 2.63 3.60 -24.84
C GLU A 246 1.42 4.27 -25.53
N GLU A 247 0.34 4.54 -24.79
CA GLU A 247 -0.85 5.29 -25.24
C GLU A 247 -0.56 6.74 -25.70
N SER A 248 0.66 7.24 -25.52
CA SER A 248 1.16 8.49 -26.11
C SER A 248 2.32 8.28 -27.11
N VAL A 249 3.02 7.15 -27.04
CA VAL A 249 4.23 6.85 -27.81
C VAL A 249 4.30 5.35 -28.15
N PRO A 250 3.84 4.88 -29.34
CA PRO A 250 3.89 3.46 -29.75
C PRO A 250 5.27 2.74 -29.69
N GLU A 251 5.23 1.40 -29.79
CA GLU A 251 6.02 0.37 -29.05
C GLU A 251 7.10 -0.42 -29.86
N GLU A 252 8.06 -1.09 -29.17
CA GLU A 252 8.91 -2.32 -29.47
C GLU A 252 10.04 -2.49 -28.35
N SER A 253 10.78 -3.62 -28.14
CA SER A 253 11.20 -4.09 -26.75
C SER A 253 12.58 -4.82 -26.42
N ASP A 254 12.94 -4.94 -25.09
CA ASP A 254 13.60 -6.05 -24.25
C ASP A 254 15.13 -6.22 -23.76
N GLU A 255 15.33 -6.78 -22.50
CA GLU A 255 16.48 -7.49 -21.74
C GLU A 255 17.89 -6.82 -21.39
N ASN A 256 18.88 -7.25 -20.51
CA ASN A 256 19.19 -8.02 -19.20
C ASN A 256 20.77 -7.97 -18.86
N GLY A 257 21.49 -8.30 -17.74
CA GLY A 257 21.34 -8.77 -16.30
C GLY A 257 22.59 -9.50 -15.59
N GLU A 258 23.04 -9.21 -14.33
CA GLU A 258 24.31 -9.65 -13.59
C GLU A 258 24.31 -10.71 -12.39
N GLU A 259 25.12 -10.59 -11.27
CA GLU A 259 25.79 -11.67 -10.43
C GLU A 259 25.04 -12.37 -9.22
N ILE A 260 25.71 -13.28 -8.44
CA ILE A 260 25.09 -14.35 -7.59
C ILE A 260 25.78 -14.71 -6.24
N VAL A 261 24.99 -14.90 -5.16
CA VAL A 261 25.37 -15.41 -3.81
C VAL A 261 25.29 -16.95 -3.66
N LYS A 262 26.03 -17.55 -2.70
CA LYS A 262 26.00 -19.00 -2.38
C LYS A 262 25.08 -19.32 -1.19
N GLN A 263 24.11 -20.23 -1.36
CA GLN A 263 23.12 -20.51 -0.30
C GLN A 263 23.03 -21.99 0.15
N HIS A 264 23.50 -22.95 -0.65
CA HIS A 264 23.23 -24.39 -0.43
C HIS A 264 24.42 -25.22 0.05
N LEU A 265 24.12 -26.28 0.79
CA LEU A 265 25.06 -27.23 1.38
C LEU A 265 25.10 -28.56 0.60
N VAL A 266 26.23 -28.87 -0.02
CA VAL A 266 26.45 -30.12 -0.76
C VAL A 266 27.33 -31.10 0.03
N LEU A 267 26.87 -32.34 0.18
CA LEU A 267 27.64 -33.43 0.79
C LEU A 267 28.34 -34.28 -0.27
N VAL A 268 29.67 -34.29 -0.26
CA VAL A 268 30.52 -35.07 -1.19
C VAL A 268 31.01 -36.35 -0.50
N VAL A 269 30.71 -37.51 -1.07
CA VAL A 269 31.07 -38.84 -0.55
C VAL A 269 31.90 -39.58 -1.60
N ASP A 270 33.18 -39.82 -1.33
CA ASP A 270 34.09 -40.58 -2.19
C ASP A 270 35.20 -41.14 -1.29
N ASP A 271 35.69 -42.36 -1.50
CA ASP A 271 36.72 -42.94 -0.63
C ASP A 271 38.13 -42.45 -0.96
N SER A 272 38.39 -42.14 -2.24
CA SER A 272 39.64 -41.57 -2.71
C SER A 272 39.81 -40.13 -2.19
N PRO A 273 40.91 -39.82 -1.45
CA PRO A 273 41.14 -38.46 -0.97
C PRO A 273 41.29 -37.46 -2.12
N ASP A 274 42.01 -37.82 -3.17
CA ASP A 274 42.33 -36.95 -4.29
C ASP A 274 41.07 -36.59 -5.10
N ILE A 275 40.16 -37.55 -5.31
CA ILE A 275 38.90 -37.31 -6.03
C ILE A 275 37.92 -36.52 -5.16
N ARG A 276 37.82 -36.85 -3.86
CA ARG A 276 36.99 -36.12 -2.89
C ARG A 276 37.39 -34.65 -2.79
N GLU A 277 38.69 -34.35 -2.76
CA GLU A 277 39.22 -33.00 -2.76
C GLU A 277 38.95 -32.28 -4.11
N TYR A 278 39.17 -32.96 -5.25
CA TYR A 278 38.88 -32.40 -6.57
C TYR A 278 37.39 -32.04 -6.75
N VAL A 279 36.47 -32.94 -6.37
CA VAL A 279 35.02 -32.70 -6.41
C VAL A 279 34.64 -31.54 -5.50
N ALA A 280 35.15 -31.51 -4.28
CA ALA A 280 34.89 -30.41 -3.34
C ALA A 280 35.40 -29.07 -3.89
N LEU A 281 36.60 -29.01 -4.46
CA LEU A 281 37.19 -27.79 -5.03
C LEU A 281 36.41 -27.29 -6.26
N CYS A 282 35.77 -28.18 -7.02
CA CYS A 282 34.87 -27.80 -8.11
C CYS A 282 33.58 -27.13 -7.60
N LEU A 283 32.98 -27.68 -6.54
CA LEU A 283 31.66 -27.27 -6.01
C LEU A 283 31.73 -26.09 -5.03
N ASN A 284 32.81 -25.97 -4.25
CA ASN A 284 33.05 -24.89 -3.28
C ASN A 284 33.12 -23.48 -3.93
N LYS A 285 33.15 -23.41 -5.27
CA LYS A 285 32.96 -22.16 -6.02
C LYS A 285 31.53 -21.62 -5.98
N ARG A 286 30.50 -22.43 -5.71
CA ARG A 286 29.08 -22.03 -5.70
C ARG A 286 28.27 -22.54 -4.51
N TYR A 287 28.77 -23.53 -3.76
CA TYR A 287 28.07 -24.17 -2.65
C TYR A 287 28.96 -24.27 -1.41
N GLU A 288 28.38 -24.40 -0.21
CA GLU A 288 29.12 -24.94 0.93
C GLU A 288 29.32 -26.45 0.72
N VAL A 289 30.48 -26.99 1.10
CA VAL A 289 30.81 -28.41 0.86
C VAL A 289 31.27 -29.13 2.13
N VAL A 290 30.49 -30.12 2.55
CA VAL A 290 30.89 -31.11 3.56
C VAL A 290 31.38 -32.38 2.85
N THR A 291 32.42 -33.03 3.38
CA THR A 291 33.01 -34.24 2.78
C THR A 291 32.88 -35.47 3.69
N ALA A 292 32.75 -36.65 3.09
CA ALA A 292 32.65 -37.94 3.76
C ALA A 292 33.49 -39.03 3.08
N VAL A 293 33.97 -40.00 3.85
CA VAL A 293 35.02 -40.96 3.42
C VAL A 293 34.52 -42.34 2.98
N ASP A 294 33.27 -42.68 3.27
CA ASP A 294 32.56 -43.84 2.72
C ASP A 294 31.04 -43.63 2.87
N GLY A 295 30.22 -44.55 2.32
CA GLY A 295 28.76 -44.43 2.38
C GLY A 295 28.18 -44.41 3.80
N LYS A 296 28.84 -45.00 4.81
CA LYS A 296 28.35 -44.98 6.21
C LYS A 296 28.62 -43.63 6.88
N ASP A 297 29.80 -43.07 6.65
CA ASP A 297 30.13 -41.70 7.07
C ASP A 297 29.26 -40.68 6.33
N GLY A 298 28.98 -40.91 5.05
CA GLY A 298 28.03 -40.16 4.22
C GLY A 298 26.62 -40.17 4.82
N LEU A 299 26.02 -41.34 5.05
CA LEU A 299 24.68 -41.46 5.64
C LEU A 299 24.60 -40.83 7.04
N LYS A 300 25.65 -41.00 7.86
CA LYS A 300 25.74 -40.39 9.19
C LYS A 300 25.77 -38.87 9.11
N LYS A 301 26.51 -38.29 8.16
CA LYS A 301 26.60 -36.84 7.94
C LYS A 301 25.31 -36.29 7.34
N ALA A 302 24.70 -36.96 6.37
CA ALA A 302 23.42 -36.56 5.76
C ALA A 302 22.34 -36.34 6.82
N LYS A 303 22.17 -37.28 7.77
CA LYS A 303 21.21 -37.13 8.88
C LYS A 303 21.58 -36.07 9.93
N ALA A 304 22.86 -35.70 10.02
CA ALA A 304 23.36 -34.74 11.01
C ALA A 304 23.38 -33.29 10.50
N VAL A 305 23.59 -33.07 9.20
CA VAL A 305 23.68 -31.72 8.59
C VAL A 305 22.55 -31.40 7.61
N ARG A 306 21.75 -32.38 7.19
CA ARG A 306 20.65 -32.26 6.21
C ARG A 306 21.05 -31.43 4.96
N PRO A 307 21.98 -31.96 4.13
CA PRO A 307 22.45 -31.26 2.94
C PRO A 307 21.34 -31.13 1.88
N ASP A 308 21.42 -30.05 1.09
CA ASP A 308 20.49 -29.76 -0.01
C ASP A 308 20.74 -30.64 -1.23
N LEU A 309 21.94 -31.23 -1.35
CA LEU A 309 22.28 -32.22 -2.39
C LEU A 309 23.44 -33.13 -1.93
N ILE A 310 23.43 -34.38 -2.39
CA ILE A 310 24.48 -35.38 -2.10
C ILE A 310 25.14 -35.80 -3.42
N VAL A 311 26.47 -35.67 -3.51
CA VAL A 311 27.29 -36.21 -4.60
C VAL A 311 28.06 -37.42 -4.06
N SER A 312 27.75 -38.63 -4.53
CA SER A 312 28.38 -39.87 -4.03
C SER A 312 29.06 -40.65 -5.15
N ASP A 313 30.28 -41.13 -4.92
CA ASP A 313 30.84 -42.20 -5.73
C ASP A 313 30.03 -43.50 -5.56
N VAL A 314 30.03 -44.35 -6.57
CA VAL A 314 29.37 -45.67 -6.55
C VAL A 314 30.24 -46.74 -5.89
N MET A 315 31.55 -46.77 -6.10
CA MET A 315 32.44 -47.92 -5.88
C MET A 315 33.19 -47.92 -4.54
N MET A 316 32.58 -47.37 -3.49
CA MET A 316 33.18 -47.22 -2.16
C MET A 316 33.19 -48.51 -1.31
N PRO A 317 34.18 -48.69 -0.40
CA PRO A 317 34.18 -49.76 0.59
C PRO A 317 33.10 -49.54 1.66
N GLN A 318 32.79 -50.61 2.42
CA GLN A 318 31.79 -50.67 3.49
C GLN A 318 30.31 -50.46 3.10
N MET A 319 30.01 -49.49 2.24
CA MET A 319 28.69 -49.13 1.72
C MET A 319 28.90 -48.38 0.40
N ASN A 320 28.41 -48.95 -0.69
CA ASN A 320 28.48 -48.37 -2.04
C ASN A 320 27.45 -47.23 -2.21
N GLY A 321 27.57 -46.46 -3.29
CA GLY A 321 26.68 -45.31 -3.57
C GLY A 321 25.21 -45.70 -3.76
N PHE A 322 24.92 -46.88 -4.32
CA PHE A 322 23.54 -47.37 -4.47
C PHE A 322 22.89 -47.71 -3.12
N ASP A 323 23.63 -48.34 -2.21
CA ASP A 323 23.17 -48.64 -0.85
C ASP A 323 23.03 -47.38 0.02
N LEU A 324 23.88 -46.37 -0.19
CA LEU A 324 23.68 -45.04 0.40
C LEU A 324 22.39 -44.40 -0.13
N CYS A 325 22.18 -44.37 -1.44
CA CYS A 325 20.97 -43.82 -2.06
C CYS A 325 19.68 -44.50 -1.56
N ARG A 326 19.66 -45.85 -1.54
CA ARG A 326 18.57 -46.64 -0.95
C ARG A 326 18.35 -46.32 0.54
N SER A 327 19.41 -46.06 1.29
CA SER A 327 19.32 -45.69 2.72
C SER A 327 18.82 -44.27 2.96
N ILE A 328 19.00 -43.35 2.00
CA ILE A 328 18.46 -41.98 2.02
C ILE A 328 16.96 -42.03 1.71
N ARG A 329 16.55 -42.70 0.63
CA ARG A 329 15.14 -42.82 0.23
C ARG A 329 14.25 -43.54 1.25
N ALA A 330 14.84 -44.34 2.14
CA ALA A 330 14.16 -45.05 3.21
C ALA A 330 13.97 -44.24 4.51
N ASP A 331 14.43 -42.97 4.57
CA ASP A 331 14.42 -42.15 5.79
C ASP A 331 13.52 -40.91 5.63
N GLU A 332 12.53 -40.75 6.52
CA GLU A 332 11.51 -39.69 6.38
C GLU A 332 12.07 -38.26 6.44
N ASP A 333 13.22 -38.04 7.09
CA ASP A 333 13.83 -36.71 7.26
C ASP A 333 14.69 -36.27 6.08
N ILE A 334 15.21 -37.21 5.26
CA ILE A 334 16.16 -36.93 4.17
C ILE A 334 15.82 -37.59 2.82
N ARG A 335 14.72 -38.35 2.71
CA ARG A 335 14.34 -39.03 1.45
C ARG A 335 14.13 -38.10 0.26
N GLU A 336 13.84 -36.81 0.50
CA GLU A 336 13.64 -35.79 -0.54
C GLU A 336 14.96 -35.11 -0.97
N THR A 337 16.10 -35.41 -0.34
CA THR A 337 17.42 -34.83 -0.70
C THR A 337 17.90 -35.39 -2.05
N PRO A 338 18.19 -34.55 -3.05
CA PRO A 338 18.77 -34.98 -4.33
C PRO A 338 20.10 -35.74 -4.20
N VAL A 339 20.28 -36.80 -4.99
CA VAL A 339 21.47 -37.66 -5.03
C VAL A 339 22.01 -37.76 -6.46
N VAL A 340 23.26 -37.31 -6.65
CA VAL A 340 24.03 -37.46 -7.89
C VAL A 340 25.07 -38.57 -7.70
N LEU A 341 24.99 -39.62 -8.53
CA LEU A 341 25.92 -40.76 -8.46
C LEU A 341 27.09 -40.61 -9.45
N VAL A 342 28.30 -40.62 -8.92
CA VAL A 342 29.54 -40.53 -9.69
C VAL A 342 30.10 -41.95 -9.90
N THR A 343 30.40 -42.34 -11.13
CA THR A 343 30.72 -43.76 -11.43
C THR A 343 31.84 -43.93 -12.46
N SER A 344 32.71 -44.92 -12.25
CA SER A 344 33.75 -45.34 -13.21
C SER A 344 33.24 -46.27 -14.32
N LYS A 345 31.99 -46.72 -14.23
CA LYS A 345 31.29 -47.45 -15.30
C LYS A 345 30.00 -46.73 -15.67
N ALA A 346 29.77 -46.55 -16.97
CA ALA A 346 28.62 -45.83 -17.49
C ALA A 346 27.87 -46.65 -18.55
N THR A 347 27.79 -47.98 -18.36
CA THR A 347 26.99 -48.83 -19.25
C THR A 347 25.49 -48.54 -19.05
N PRO A 348 24.62 -48.93 -20.01
CA PRO A 348 23.18 -48.80 -19.83
C PRO A 348 22.67 -49.48 -18.55
N GLU A 349 23.27 -50.60 -18.16
CA GLU A 349 22.91 -51.38 -16.98
C GLU A 349 23.26 -50.66 -15.68
N ASP A 350 24.48 -50.09 -15.54
CA ASP A 350 24.88 -49.32 -14.34
C ASP A 350 23.93 -48.11 -14.11
N LYS A 351 23.44 -47.51 -15.21
CA LYS A 351 22.52 -46.36 -15.18
C LYS A 351 21.11 -46.76 -14.77
N ILE A 352 20.65 -47.95 -15.17
CA ILE A 352 19.35 -48.49 -14.74
C ILE A 352 19.42 -48.80 -13.23
N GLU A 353 20.49 -49.44 -12.75
CA GLU A 353 20.65 -49.71 -11.30
C GLU A 353 20.68 -48.41 -10.47
N GLY A 354 21.31 -47.34 -10.97
CA GLY A 354 21.30 -46.02 -10.32
C GLY A 354 19.91 -45.40 -10.19
N LEU A 355 19.09 -45.48 -11.24
CA LEU A 355 17.70 -45.00 -11.23
C LEU A 355 16.79 -45.89 -10.37
N GLU A 356 16.99 -47.21 -10.39
CA GLU A 356 16.27 -48.16 -9.51
C GLU A 356 16.67 -48.03 -8.03
N ALA A 357 17.90 -47.60 -7.74
CA ALA A 357 18.33 -47.16 -6.40
C ALA A 357 17.75 -45.80 -5.98
N GLY A 358 17.08 -45.09 -6.90
CA GLY A 358 16.39 -43.84 -6.67
C GLY A 358 17.25 -42.58 -6.76
N ALA A 359 18.40 -42.61 -7.46
CA ALA A 359 19.21 -41.41 -7.69
C ALA A 359 18.60 -40.49 -8.76
N ASP A 360 18.83 -39.18 -8.63
CA ASP A 360 18.20 -38.16 -9.49
C ASP A 360 19.02 -37.88 -10.76
N ASP A 361 20.35 -38.01 -10.68
CA ASP A 361 21.25 -37.92 -11.84
C ASP A 361 22.54 -38.72 -11.62
N TYR A 362 23.37 -38.84 -12.66
CA TYR A 362 24.65 -39.54 -12.60
C TYR A 362 25.74 -38.88 -13.46
N VAL A 363 27.00 -39.08 -13.09
CA VAL A 363 28.19 -38.49 -13.71
C VAL A 363 29.27 -39.54 -13.92
N ALA A 364 29.83 -39.64 -15.13
CA ALA A 364 30.82 -40.67 -15.48
C ALA A 364 32.26 -40.19 -15.24
N LYS A 365 33.08 -40.97 -14.53
CA LYS A 365 34.54 -40.73 -14.39
C LYS A 365 35.28 -41.18 -15.66
N PRO A 366 36.15 -40.35 -16.26
CA PRO A 366 36.48 -38.96 -15.91
C PRO A 366 35.45 -37.96 -16.43
N PHE A 367 34.97 -37.08 -15.55
CA PHE A 367 34.02 -35.99 -15.85
C PHE A 367 34.74 -34.64 -15.93
N SER A 368 34.08 -33.64 -16.50
CA SER A 368 34.57 -32.26 -16.41
C SER A 368 33.95 -31.51 -15.22
N ALA A 369 34.70 -30.57 -14.63
CA ALA A 369 34.17 -29.70 -13.56
C ALA A 369 32.88 -28.95 -13.97
N ARG A 370 32.78 -28.53 -15.24
CA ARG A 370 31.61 -27.84 -15.81
C ARG A 370 30.39 -28.74 -15.91
N GLU A 371 30.60 -30.00 -16.26
CA GLU A 371 29.54 -31.03 -16.35
C GLU A 371 28.97 -31.34 -14.97
N LEU A 372 29.83 -31.57 -13.97
CA LEU A 372 29.39 -31.79 -12.59
C LEU A 372 28.65 -30.56 -12.02
N LEU A 373 29.17 -29.35 -12.24
CA LEU A 373 28.51 -28.12 -11.79
C LEU A 373 27.11 -27.97 -12.41
N ALA A 374 26.96 -28.13 -13.73
CA ALA A 374 25.67 -28.00 -14.39
C ALA A 374 24.63 -29.03 -13.92
N ARG A 375 25.06 -30.23 -13.50
CA ARG A 375 24.20 -31.27 -12.92
C ARG A 375 23.68 -30.88 -11.54
N VAL A 376 24.57 -30.43 -10.66
CA VAL A 376 24.24 -29.96 -9.30
C VAL A 376 23.35 -28.71 -9.36
N GLU A 377 23.71 -27.74 -10.20
CA GLU A 377 22.99 -26.47 -10.39
C GLU A 377 21.55 -26.67 -10.88
N ASN A 378 21.31 -27.63 -11.78
CA ASN A 378 19.97 -27.97 -12.24
C ASN A 378 19.10 -28.58 -11.13
N LEU A 379 19.65 -29.46 -10.29
CA LEU A 379 18.91 -30.08 -9.19
C LEU A 379 18.62 -29.08 -8.05
N VAL A 380 19.60 -28.26 -7.67
CA VAL A 380 19.43 -27.18 -6.69
C VAL A 380 18.33 -26.21 -7.14
N ARG A 381 18.36 -25.75 -8.40
CA ARG A 381 17.32 -24.85 -8.95
C ARG A 381 15.90 -25.43 -8.85
N VAL A 382 15.74 -26.75 -9.02
CA VAL A 382 14.44 -27.42 -8.88
C VAL A 382 14.00 -27.51 -7.41
N GLN A 383 14.94 -27.70 -6.48
CA GLN A 383 14.71 -27.65 -5.03
C GLN A 383 14.19 -26.27 -4.59
N ASP A 384 14.82 -25.20 -5.09
CA ASP A 384 14.46 -23.81 -4.78
C ASP A 384 13.09 -23.44 -5.35
N GLN A 385 12.84 -23.77 -6.63
CA GLN A 385 11.57 -23.50 -7.29
C GLN A 385 10.39 -24.20 -6.60
N LYS A 386 10.58 -25.43 -6.09
CA LYS A 386 9.57 -26.13 -5.28
C LYS A 386 9.31 -25.39 -3.97
N SER A 387 10.36 -25.02 -3.24
CA SER A 387 10.28 -24.40 -1.91
C SER A 387 9.67 -23.00 -1.94
N SER A 388 10.03 -22.20 -2.94
CA SER A 388 9.43 -20.88 -3.22
C SER A 388 7.95 -21.01 -3.58
N LEU A 389 7.58 -21.93 -4.48
CA LEU A 389 6.20 -22.14 -4.91
C LEU A 389 5.29 -22.63 -3.78
N GLU A 390 5.77 -23.52 -2.91
CA GLU A 390 5.04 -23.95 -1.71
C GLU A 390 4.79 -22.79 -0.74
N SER A 391 5.77 -21.90 -0.56
CA SER A 391 5.68 -20.70 0.28
C SER A 391 4.68 -19.67 -0.27
N LEU A 392 4.84 -19.31 -1.55
CA LEU A 392 3.96 -18.35 -2.24
C LEU A 392 2.51 -18.83 -2.30
N ASN A 393 2.27 -20.13 -2.47
CA ASN A 393 0.92 -20.72 -2.45
C ASN A 393 0.28 -20.60 -1.04
N SER A 394 1.06 -20.76 0.03
CA SER A 394 0.60 -20.57 1.41
C SER A 394 0.15 -19.12 1.68
N GLU A 395 0.94 -18.14 1.23
CA GLU A 395 0.58 -16.72 1.32
C GLU A 395 -0.63 -16.36 0.46
N LEU A 396 -0.69 -16.86 -0.78
CA LEU A 396 -1.80 -16.62 -1.71
C LEU A 396 -3.12 -17.19 -1.17
N LEU A 397 -3.10 -18.31 -0.44
CA LEU A 397 -4.26 -18.87 0.27
C LEU A 397 -4.70 -17.96 1.43
N SER A 398 -3.76 -17.44 2.22
CA SER A 398 -4.03 -16.49 3.32
C SER A 398 -4.67 -15.18 2.79
N SER A 399 -4.07 -14.60 1.75
CA SER A 399 -4.56 -13.40 1.08
C SER A 399 -5.96 -13.61 0.47
N ASN A 400 -6.21 -14.77 -0.17
CA ASN A 400 -7.55 -15.12 -0.66
C ASN A 400 -8.60 -15.22 0.45
N ALA A 401 -8.25 -15.72 1.63
CA ALA A 401 -9.17 -15.79 2.76
C ALA A 401 -9.58 -14.38 3.24
N ALA A 402 -8.60 -13.48 3.40
CA ALA A 402 -8.84 -12.09 3.78
C ALA A 402 -9.68 -11.34 2.73
N LEU A 403 -9.37 -11.50 1.44
CA LEU A 403 -10.13 -10.89 0.34
C LEU A 403 -11.59 -11.38 0.28
N ARG A 404 -11.84 -12.68 0.55
CA ARG A 404 -13.20 -13.22 0.63
C ARG A 404 -13.98 -12.62 1.80
N GLN A 405 -13.38 -12.56 2.99
CA GLN A 405 -14.00 -11.95 4.17
C GLN A 405 -14.38 -10.48 3.94
N ALA A 406 -13.49 -9.70 3.31
CA ALA A 406 -13.76 -8.31 2.94
C ALA A 406 -14.89 -8.19 1.89
N SER A 407 -14.93 -9.09 0.91
CA SER A 407 -15.97 -9.13 -0.12
C SER A 407 -17.35 -9.52 0.42
N GLU A 408 -17.40 -10.47 1.36
CA GLU A 408 -18.63 -10.87 2.06
C GLU A 408 -19.17 -9.72 2.92
N MET A 409 -18.30 -9.07 3.71
CA MET A 409 -18.67 -7.89 4.50
C MET A 409 -19.21 -6.77 3.60
N LYS A 410 -18.53 -6.46 2.49
CA LYS A 410 -18.99 -5.48 1.49
C LYS A 410 -20.35 -5.84 0.88
N SER A 411 -20.58 -7.12 0.60
CA SER A 411 -21.85 -7.61 0.07
C SER A 411 -22.99 -7.48 1.09
N GLN A 412 -22.71 -7.71 2.37
CA GLN A 412 -23.65 -7.51 3.46
C GLN A 412 -24.00 -6.02 3.64
N LEU A 413 -23.02 -5.11 3.57
CA LEU A 413 -23.24 -3.66 3.60
C LEU A 413 -24.18 -3.20 2.49
N LEU A 414 -23.93 -3.61 1.24
CA LEU A 414 -24.75 -3.28 0.08
C LEU A 414 -26.18 -3.82 0.20
N SER A 415 -26.35 -5.02 0.78
CA SER A 415 -27.66 -5.63 1.02
C SER A 415 -28.50 -4.83 2.03
N ILE A 416 -27.89 -4.40 3.14
CA ILE A 416 -28.57 -3.60 4.18
C ILE A 416 -28.93 -2.21 3.66
N ALA A 417 -27.98 -1.52 2.99
CA ALA A 417 -28.25 -0.24 2.36
C ALA A 417 -29.39 -0.32 1.33
N SER A 418 -29.40 -1.36 0.48
CA SER A 418 -30.45 -1.59 -0.51
C SER A 418 -31.83 -1.84 0.12
N HIS A 419 -31.88 -2.55 1.26
CA HIS A 419 -33.11 -2.77 2.01
C HIS A 419 -33.63 -1.47 2.64
N ASP A 420 -32.75 -0.74 3.35
CA ASP A 420 -33.17 0.42 4.14
C ASP A 420 -33.44 1.67 3.27
N MET A 421 -32.87 1.77 2.06
CA MET A 421 -33.30 2.75 1.03
C MET A 421 -34.64 2.38 0.36
N LYS A 422 -34.95 1.08 0.21
CA LYS A 422 -36.17 0.61 -0.45
C LYS A 422 -37.45 0.93 0.34
N ASN A 423 -37.36 1.01 1.66
CA ASN A 423 -38.49 1.32 2.55
C ASN A 423 -39.05 2.74 2.33
N PRO A 424 -38.27 3.84 2.47
CA PRO A 424 -38.76 5.19 2.17
C PRO A 424 -39.14 5.35 0.69
N LEU A 425 -38.40 4.75 -0.24
CA LEU A 425 -38.77 4.77 -1.67
C LEU A 425 -40.16 4.15 -1.92
N THR A 426 -40.51 3.10 -1.18
CA THR A 426 -41.82 2.45 -1.26
C THR A 426 -42.92 3.29 -0.61
N ALA A 427 -42.62 3.95 0.52
CA ALA A 427 -43.54 4.87 1.19
C ALA A 427 -43.85 6.10 0.31
N ILE A 428 -42.82 6.80 -0.18
CA ILE A 428 -42.93 7.92 -1.14
C ILE A 428 -43.82 7.54 -2.32
N ARG A 429 -43.57 6.36 -2.93
CA ARG A 429 -44.33 5.91 -4.10
C ARG A 429 -45.79 5.62 -3.79
N GLU A 430 -46.10 5.07 -2.61
CA GLU A 430 -47.47 4.75 -2.22
C GLU A 430 -48.25 6.00 -1.80
N PHE A 431 -47.63 6.91 -1.02
CA PHE A 431 -48.22 8.21 -0.71
C PHE A 431 -48.46 9.05 -1.98
N ALA A 432 -47.51 9.07 -2.93
CA ALA A 432 -47.68 9.76 -4.21
C ALA A 432 -48.77 9.11 -5.10
N ARG A 433 -49.04 7.80 -4.94
CA ARG A 433 -50.17 7.12 -5.59
C ARG A 433 -51.50 7.57 -4.98
N ILE A 434 -51.59 7.56 -3.64
CA ILE A 434 -52.80 7.97 -2.90
C ILE A 434 -53.09 9.46 -3.13
N LEU A 435 -52.08 10.34 -3.09
CA LEU A 435 -52.18 11.78 -3.34
C LEU A 435 -52.84 12.11 -4.70
N ARG A 436 -52.67 11.23 -5.70
CA ARG A 436 -53.24 11.37 -7.04
C ARG A 436 -54.69 10.86 -7.15
N GLU A 437 -55.17 10.17 -6.14
CA GLU A 437 -56.52 9.60 -6.02
C GLU A 437 -57.36 10.31 -4.93
N GLU A 438 -56.71 10.99 -3.99
CA GLU A 438 -57.30 11.79 -2.92
C GLU A 438 -57.86 13.14 -3.41
N SER A 439 -58.96 13.58 -2.81
CA SER A 439 -59.73 14.75 -3.19
C SER A 439 -59.91 15.79 -2.06
N ASP A 440 -59.64 15.45 -0.81
CA ASP A 440 -59.56 16.44 0.28
C ASP A 440 -58.21 17.15 0.30
N GLN A 441 -58.24 18.48 0.37
CA GLN A 441 -57.02 19.31 0.34
C GLN A 441 -56.19 19.20 1.63
N SER A 442 -56.80 18.85 2.77
CA SER A 442 -56.09 18.66 4.04
C SER A 442 -55.28 17.37 4.02
N HIS A 443 -55.91 16.24 3.65
CA HIS A 443 -55.20 14.96 3.48
C HIS A 443 -54.15 15.03 2.36
N GLN A 444 -54.37 15.81 1.28
CA GLN A 444 -53.35 16.05 0.26
C GLN A 444 -52.10 16.75 0.83
N LEU A 445 -52.25 17.68 1.76
CA LEU A 445 -51.12 18.32 2.45
C LEU A 445 -50.39 17.33 3.38
N GLU A 446 -51.12 16.54 4.16
CA GLU A 446 -50.53 15.50 5.02
C GLU A 446 -49.76 14.44 4.22
N LEU A 447 -50.28 14.04 3.05
CA LEU A 447 -49.60 13.13 2.11
C LEU A 447 -48.34 13.75 1.48
N LEU A 448 -48.34 15.06 1.21
CA LEU A 448 -47.16 15.78 0.73
C LEU A 448 -46.08 15.88 1.82
N ASP A 449 -46.46 16.18 3.06
CA ASP A 449 -45.54 16.21 4.21
C ASP A 449 -44.92 14.82 4.45
N MET A 450 -45.70 13.74 4.39
CA MET A 450 -45.18 12.36 4.50
C MET A 450 -44.24 11.97 3.35
N ILE A 451 -44.45 12.47 2.12
CA ILE A 451 -43.52 12.31 1.00
C ILE A 451 -42.22 13.08 1.26
N PHE A 452 -42.32 14.31 1.79
CA PHE A 452 -41.17 15.16 2.06
C PHE A 452 -40.29 14.59 3.19
N ASP A 453 -40.88 14.23 4.34
CA ASP A 453 -40.18 13.60 5.45
C ASP A 453 -39.48 12.30 5.01
N SER A 454 -40.19 11.43 4.28
CA SER A 454 -39.60 10.17 3.77
C SER A 454 -38.51 10.38 2.72
N SER A 455 -38.52 11.51 2.01
CA SER A 455 -37.43 11.92 1.10
C SER A 455 -36.20 12.43 1.87
N ASN A 456 -36.41 13.17 2.95
CA ASN A 456 -35.35 13.64 3.84
C ASN A 456 -34.65 12.47 4.56
N ASP A 457 -35.39 11.46 5.00
CA ASP A 457 -34.82 10.21 5.56
C ASP A 457 -33.89 9.51 4.55
N MET A 458 -34.26 9.50 3.26
CA MET A 458 -33.43 8.92 2.20
C MET A 458 -32.16 9.73 1.92
N LEU A 459 -32.24 11.06 1.94
CA LEU A 459 -31.07 11.93 1.80
C LEU A 459 -30.11 11.79 2.99
N ALA A 460 -30.64 11.68 4.22
CA ALA A 460 -29.85 11.40 5.41
C ALA A 460 -29.12 10.04 5.30
N LEU A 461 -29.83 8.98 4.89
CA LEU A 461 -29.23 7.66 4.61
C LEU A 461 -28.09 7.73 3.59
N ILE A 462 -28.25 8.49 2.51
CA ILE A 462 -27.22 8.65 1.48
C ILE A 462 -25.99 9.39 2.04
N SER A 463 -26.16 10.48 2.80
CA SER A 463 -25.04 11.17 3.45
C SER A 463 -24.29 10.24 4.40
N GLN A 464 -25.00 9.51 5.26
CA GLN A 464 -24.40 8.58 6.23
C GLN A 464 -23.58 7.47 5.58
N LEU A 465 -23.99 6.99 4.39
CA LEU A 465 -23.22 6.00 3.62
C LEU A 465 -21.97 6.63 2.97
N LEU A 466 -22.06 7.85 2.44
CA LEU A 466 -20.93 8.59 1.87
C LEU A 466 -19.89 8.98 2.94
N ASP A 467 -20.35 9.47 4.09
CA ASP A 467 -19.52 9.84 5.22
C ASP A 467 -18.79 8.61 5.81
N SER A 468 -19.50 7.48 5.97
CA SER A 468 -18.87 6.21 6.37
C SER A 468 -17.77 5.78 5.40
N ALA A 469 -17.96 5.96 4.09
CA ALA A 469 -16.96 5.60 3.08
C ALA A 469 -15.76 6.56 3.06
N ALA A 470 -15.99 7.87 3.22
CA ALA A 470 -14.93 8.87 3.31
C ALA A 470 -14.07 8.69 4.57
N MET A 471 -14.70 8.37 5.71
CA MET A 471 -14.00 8.07 6.95
C MET A 471 -13.22 6.74 6.89
N GLU A 472 -13.73 5.70 6.21
CA GLU A 472 -12.99 4.45 5.96
C GLU A 472 -11.78 4.64 5.04
N GLY A 473 -11.84 5.61 4.12
CA GLY A 473 -10.68 6.07 3.34
C GLY A 473 -9.72 7.01 4.09
N GLY A 474 -10.05 7.42 5.32
CA GLY A 474 -9.27 8.40 6.09
C GLY A 474 -9.29 9.83 5.52
N THR A 475 -10.16 10.14 4.56
CA THR A 475 -10.16 11.41 3.81
C THR A 475 -11.09 12.48 4.39
N LEU A 476 -11.86 12.16 5.44
CA LEU A 476 -12.80 13.09 6.04
C LEU A 476 -12.07 14.13 6.91
N ASN A 477 -11.76 15.27 6.30
CA ASN A 477 -11.14 16.41 6.96
C ASN A 477 -12.14 17.09 7.92
N VAL A 478 -11.73 17.38 9.16
CA VAL A 478 -12.60 17.89 10.24
C VAL A 478 -12.22 19.34 10.56
N ASP A 479 -13.09 20.30 10.22
CA ASP A 479 -12.83 21.72 10.48
C ASP A 479 -13.14 22.09 11.94
N ARG A 480 -12.15 21.93 12.82
CA ARG A 480 -12.29 22.19 14.25
C ARG A 480 -12.16 23.68 14.58
N GLN A 481 -13.29 24.37 14.72
CA GLN A 481 -13.34 25.78 15.12
C GLN A 481 -13.81 25.93 16.58
N PRO A 482 -13.35 26.96 17.33
CA PRO A 482 -13.86 27.24 18.67
C PRO A 482 -15.37 27.57 18.64
N TYR A 483 -16.20 26.67 19.16
CA TYR A 483 -17.66 26.77 19.14
C TYR A 483 -18.24 26.51 20.53
N ASN A 484 -19.37 27.14 20.85
CA ASN A 484 -20.07 26.96 22.12
C ASN A 484 -20.99 25.73 22.11
N LEU A 485 -20.63 24.69 22.86
CA LEU A 485 -21.41 23.44 22.90
C LEU A 485 -22.75 23.58 23.65
N ALA A 486 -22.92 24.60 24.51
CA ALA A 486 -24.20 24.88 25.17
C ALA A 486 -25.22 25.44 24.18
N GLU A 487 -24.86 26.49 23.43
CA GLU A 487 -25.68 27.03 22.33
C GLU A 487 -26.01 25.96 21.28
N LEU A 488 -25.09 25.04 21.00
CA LEU A 488 -25.33 23.93 20.08
C LEU A 488 -26.36 22.94 20.64
N ALA A 489 -26.28 22.63 21.94
CA ALA A 489 -27.28 21.79 22.62
C ALA A 489 -28.67 22.45 22.66
N GLU A 490 -28.75 23.76 22.92
CA GLU A 490 -30.03 24.50 22.90
C GLU A 490 -30.68 24.42 21.52
N ARG A 491 -29.94 24.76 20.45
CA ARG A 491 -30.43 24.70 19.06
C ARG A 491 -30.89 23.30 18.64
N VAL A 492 -30.22 22.24 19.11
CA VAL A 492 -30.64 20.84 18.90
C VAL A 492 -31.94 20.54 19.65
N VAL A 493 -32.08 20.98 20.90
CA VAL A 493 -33.32 20.77 21.67
C VAL A 493 -34.48 21.53 21.05
N GLU A 494 -34.34 22.82 20.74
CA GLU A 494 -35.38 23.63 20.09
C GLU A 494 -35.93 22.99 18.80
N ARG A 495 -35.03 22.44 17.97
CA ARG A 495 -35.38 21.72 16.74
C ARG A 495 -36.25 20.48 17.02
N ASN A 496 -35.94 19.75 18.10
CA ASN A 496 -36.55 18.46 18.43
C ASN A 496 -37.79 18.57 19.34
N VAL A 497 -37.98 19.66 20.08
CA VAL A 497 -39.16 19.89 20.95
C VAL A 497 -40.47 19.65 20.19
N ARG A 498 -40.64 20.20 18.98
CA ARG A 498 -41.86 19.99 18.17
C ARG A 498 -42.13 18.53 17.79
N ILE A 499 -41.11 17.67 17.82
CA ILE A 499 -41.24 16.24 17.52
C ILE A 499 -41.65 15.49 18.80
N ALA A 500 -41.05 15.86 19.94
CA ALA A 500 -41.44 15.36 21.26
C ALA A 500 -42.89 15.75 21.62
N ASP A 501 -43.28 17.02 21.41
CA ASP A 501 -44.64 17.54 21.64
C ASP A 501 -45.71 16.71 20.89
N ARG A 502 -45.45 16.34 19.63
CA ARG A 502 -46.35 15.48 18.82
C ARG A 502 -46.51 14.05 19.39
N LYS A 503 -45.56 13.58 20.21
CA LYS A 503 -45.65 12.32 20.99
C LYS A 503 -46.09 12.55 22.45
N GLY A 504 -46.41 13.79 22.83
CA GLY A 504 -46.70 14.21 24.20
C GLY A 504 -45.50 14.12 25.15
N GLN A 505 -44.28 13.96 24.61
CA GLN A 505 -43.04 13.81 25.38
C GLN A 505 -42.48 15.18 25.78
N VAL A 506 -41.88 15.27 26.98
CA VAL A 506 -41.29 16.52 27.49
C VAL A 506 -39.76 16.41 27.50
N ILE A 507 -39.07 17.38 26.89
CA ILE A 507 -37.60 17.48 26.95
C ILE A 507 -37.23 18.43 28.10
N HIS A 508 -36.50 17.91 29.08
CA HIS A 508 -35.89 18.68 30.17
C HIS A 508 -34.42 18.95 29.88
N THR A 509 -33.99 20.20 30.02
CA THR A 509 -32.59 20.61 29.82
C THR A 509 -31.88 20.97 31.12
N GLN A 510 -30.62 20.56 31.25
CA GLN A 510 -29.69 21.12 32.23
C GLN A 510 -28.30 21.27 31.59
N LEU A 511 -28.04 22.47 31.08
CA LEU A 511 -26.78 22.83 30.44
C LEU A 511 -25.93 23.66 31.41
N ASP A 512 -24.62 23.50 31.36
CA ASP A 512 -23.65 24.36 32.07
C ASP A 512 -23.53 25.73 31.39
N ASP A 513 -22.81 26.64 32.07
CA ASP A 513 -22.59 28.02 31.61
C ASP A 513 -22.04 28.08 30.15
N PRO A 514 -22.68 28.86 29.24
CA PRO A 514 -22.19 29.10 27.89
C PRO A 514 -20.70 29.48 27.80
N GLU A 515 -20.18 30.33 28.70
CA GLU A 515 -18.75 30.70 28.69
C GLU A 515 -17.84 29.53 29.08
N ALA A 516 -18.36 28.58 29.87
CA ALA A 516 -17.65 27.37 30.24
C ALA A 516 -17.66 26.30 29.13
N CYS A 517 -18.47 26.43 28.08
CA CYS A 517 -18.74 25.39 27.07
C CYS A 517 -18.06 25.59 25.70
N MET A 518 -17.10 26.52 25.58
CA MET A 518 -16.30 26.70 24.37
C MET A 518 -15.33 25.53 24.12
N VAL A 519 -15.36 24.95 22.92
CA VAL A 519 -14.52 23.81 22.48
C VAL A 519 -14.13 23.88 21.00
N PRO A 520 -12.94 23.38 20.59
CA PRO A 520 -12.54 23.32 19.18
C PRO A 520 -13.19 22.11 18.48
N ILE A 521 -14.29 22.34 17.76
CA ILE A 521 -15.12 21.29 17.14
C ILE A 521 -15.57 21.67 15.72
N ASP A 522 -15.81 20.65 14.90
CA ASP A 522 -16.70 20.76 13.75
C ASP A 522 -18.14 20.83 14.28
N SER A 523 -18.73 22.01 14.22
CA SER A 523 -20.06 22.29 14.79
C SER A 523 -21.20 21.67 13.98
N GLU A 524 -21.00 21.36 12.69
CA GLU A 524 -21.98 20.64 11.88
C GLU A 524 -22.02 19.16 12.27
N ARG A 525 -20.85 18.54 12.45
CA ARG A 525 -20.71 17.13 12.86
C ARG A 525 -21.07 16.89 14.31
N VAL A 526 -20.60 17.71 15.25
CA VAL A 526 -21.00 17.54 16.66
C VAL A 526 -22.51 17.77 16.84
N ARG A 527 -23.12 18.68 16.07
CA ARG A 527 -24.59 18.79 16.02
C ARG A 527 -25.24 17.52 15.46
N GLU A 528 -24.70 16.92 14.39
CA GLU A 528 -25.19 15.64 13.87
C GLU A 528 -25.18 14.54 14.94
N ALA A 529 -24.13 14.45 15.77
CA ALA A 529 -24.07 13.52 16.89
C ALA A 529 -25.12 13.83 17.98
N MET A 530 -25.34 15.10 18.31
CA MET A 530 -26.35 15.52 19.29
C MET A 530 -27.79 15.25 18.78
N ASP A 531 -28.11 15.61 17.53
CA ASP A 531 -29.39 15.33 16.89
C ASP A 531 -29.68 13.82 16.85
N ASN A 532 -28.67 12.98 16.55
CA ASN A 532 -28.81 11.52 16.59
C ASN A 532 -29.19 11.00 17.99
N LEU A 533 -28.57 11.49 19.06
CA LEU A 533 -28.92 11.07 20.43
C LEU A 533 -30.31 11.54 20.85
N VAL A 534 -30.67 12.80 20.59
CA VAL A 534 -32.00 13.35 20.96
C VAL A 534 -33.12 12.70 20.13
N SER A 535 -32.92 12.52 18.82
CA SER A 535 -33.88 11.83 17.94
C SER A 535 -34.09 10.37 18.36
N ASN A 536 -33.04 9.66 18.77
CA ASN A 536 -33.18 8.30 19.31
C ASN A 536 -33.99 8.28 20.61
N ALA A 537 -33.77 9.20 21.55
CA ALA A 537 -34.58 9.26 22.77
C ALA A 537 -36.08 9.48 22.47
N ILE A 538 -36.41 10.33 21.48
CA ILE A 538 -37.79 10.56 21.01
C ILE A 538 -38.39 9.34 20.28
N LYS A 539 -37.57 8.59 19.54
CA LYS A 539 -37.98 7.37 18.82
C LYS A 539 -38.22 6.17 19.74
N TYR A 540 -37.45 6.03 20.81
CA TYR A 540 -37.46 4.82 21.66
C TYR A 540 -38.11 5.01 23.04
N SER A 541 -38.37 6.24 23.50
CA SER A 541 -39.17 6.46 24.72
C SER A 541 -40.67 6.24 24.46
N PRO A 542 -41.48 5.91 25.49
CA PRO A 542 -42.94 5.83 25.40
C PRO A 542 -43.58 7.15 24.95
N LEU A 543 -44.84 7.10 24.52
CA LEU A 543 -45.65 8.32 24.43
C LEU A 543 -45.88 8.88 25.85
N GLN A 544 -46.00 10.20 25.98
CA GLN A 544 -46.21 10.88 27.28
C GLN A 544 -45.10 10.64 28.33
N SER A 545 -43.84 10.46 27.89
CA SER A 545 -42.67 10.27 28.76
C SER A 545 -41.78 11.52 28.84
N SER A 546 -40.78 11.47 29.71
CA SER A 546 -39.75 12.51 29.85
C SER A 546 -38.46 12.12 29.14
N ILE A 547 -37.73 13.12 28.61
CA ILE A 547 -36.39 12.98 28.05
C ILE A 547 -35.49 14.03 28.70
N TYR A 548 -34.28 13.66 29.13
CA TYR A 548 -33.39 14.56 29.88
C TYR A 548 -32.09 14.78 29.11
N VAL A 549 -31.85 16.02 28.70
CA VAL A 549 -30.64 16.45 27.98
C VAL A 549 -29.77 17.27 28.92
N ASN A 550 -28.57 16.78 29.23
CA ASN A 550 -27.63 17.47 30.12
C ASN A 550 -26.28 17.70 29.42
N LEU A 551 -25.71 18.89 29.61
CA LEU A 551 -24.32 19.21 29.27
C LEU A 551 -23.62 19.70 30.52
N LYS A 552 -22.50 19.09 30.92
CA LYS A 552 -21.74 19.51 32.11
C LYS A 552 -20.24 19.49 31.88
N ARG A 553 -19.53 20.50 32.40
CA ARG A 553 -18.06 20.56 32.39
C ARG A 553 -17.48 19.87 33.60
N ARG A 554 -16.48 19.02 33.36
CA ARG A 554 -15.72 18.29 34.37
C ARG A 554 -14.23 18.51 34.10
N GLY A 555 -13.72 19.63 34.60
CA GLY A 555 -12.32 20.04 34.39
C GLY A 555 -12.02 20.36 32.92
N ASN A 556 -11.29 19.45 32.26
CA ASN A 556 -10.93 19.53 30.83
C ASN A 556 -11.85 18.66 29.93
N GLU A 557 -12.99 18.18 30.42
CA GLU A 557 -13.97 17.44 29.61
C GLU A 557 -15.34 18.13 29.63
N LEU A 558 -16.05 18.15 28.49
CA LEU A 558 -17.49 18.39 28.40
C LEU A 558 -18.23 17.05 28.25
N HIS A 559 -19.17 16.80 29.15
CA HIS A 559 -19.99 15.59 29.20
C HIS A 559 -21.40 15.94 28.71
N PHE A 560 -21.73 15.55 27.47
CA PHE A 560 -23.09 15.63 26.94
C PHE A 560 -23.80 14.30 27.16
N SER A 561 -25.06 14.33 27.61
CA SER A 561 -25.86 13.13 27.89
C SER A 561 -27.32 13.33 27.55
N VAL A 562 -27.92 12.31 26.92
CA VAL A 562 -29.35 12.20 26.69
C VAL A 562 -29.84 10.94 27.41
N ARG A 563 -30.78 11.10 28.33
CA ARG A 563 -31.47 10.00 28.99
C ARG A 563 -32.88 9.85 28.44
N ASP A 564 -33.23 8.63 28.06
CA ASP A 564 -34.56 8.20 27.66
C ASP A 564 -35.33 7.55 28.83
N GLU A 565 -36.64 7.33 28.64
CA GLU A 565 -37.49 6.51 29.52
C GLU A 565 -38.00 5.24 28.81
N GLY A 566 -37.23 4.76 27.82
CA GLY A 566 -37.50 3.60 26.99
C GLY A 566 -37.39 2.24 27.71
N PRO A 567 -37.46 1.13 26.95
CA PRO A 567 -37.41 -0.22 27.50
C PRO A 567 -36.03 -0.62 28.08
N GLY A 568 -35.01 0.23 27.91
CA GLY A 568 -33.61 -0.09 28.23
C GLY A 568 -32.91 -0.90 27.13
N LEU A 569 -31.67 -1.31 27.42
CA LEU A 569 -30.85 -2.18 26.58
C LEU A 569 -30.52 -3.46 27.36
N THR A 570 -30.27 -4.58 26.68
CA THR A 570 -29.68 -5.77 27.30
C THR A 570 -28.16 -5.63 27.43
N GLU A 571 -27.52 -6.51 28.22
CA GLU A 571 -26.06 -6.59 28.27
C GLU A 571 -25.41 -6.98 26.93
N GLU A 572 -26.14 -7.63 26.03
CA GLU A 572 -25.65 -7.95 24.69
C GLU A 572 -25.81 -6.74 23.75
N ASP A 573 -26.95 -6.04 23.83
CA ASP A 573 -27.15 -4.78 23.11
C ASP A 573 -26.08 -3.76 23.49
N LEU A 574 -25.79 -3.56 24.79
CA LEU A 574 -24.76 -2.62 25.27
C LEU A 574 -23.39 -2.83 24.62
N LYS A 575 -22.94 -4.09 24.49
CA LYS A 575 -21.64 -4.45 23.88
C LYS A 575 -21.61 -4.17 22.38
N ARG A 576 -22.77 -4.01 21.74
CA ARG A 576 -22.96 -3.88 20.30
C ARG A 576 -23.52 -2.51 19.90
N VAL A 577 -23.90 -1.65 20.85
CA VAL A 577 -24.78 -0.49 20.64
C VAL A 577 -24.20 0.59 19.71
N PHE A 578 -22.87 0.68 19.63
CA PHE A 578 -22.13 1.59 18.75
C PHE A 578 -21.58 0.92 17.48
N GLY A 579 -21.90 -0.35 17.23
CA GLY A 579 -21.50 -1.06 16.02
C GLY A 579 -22.35 -0.65 14.80
N LYS A 580 -21.74 -0.59 13.62
CA LYS A 580 -22.46 -0.28 12.37
C LYS A 580 -23.56 -1.32 12.09
N PHE A 581 -24.73 -0.85 11.64
CA PHE A 581 -25.88 -1.65 11.20
C PHE A 581 -26.47 -2.63 12.24
N GLN A 582 -26.26 -2.37 13.54
CA GLN A 582 -26.75 -3.24 14.61
C GLN A 582 -28.25 -3.00 14.86
N LYS A 583 -29.07 -4.05 14.67
CA LYS A 583 -30.50 -4.04 15.03
C LYS A 583 -30.65 -4.54 16.46
N LEU A 584 -30.83 -3.59 17.38
CA LEU A 584 -30.99 -3.79 18.82
C LEU A 584 -32.34 -4.44 19.16
N SER A 585 -32.46 -4.99 20.37
CA SER A 585 -33.70 -5.62 20.85
C SER A 585 -34.88 -4.63 21.00
N ALA A 586 -34.58 -3.37 21.33
CA ALA A 586 -35.56 -2.29 21.47
C ALA A 586 -36.21 -1.90 20.13
N ARG A 587 -37.50 -1.58 20.15
CA ARG A 587 -38.28 -1.14 18.97
C ARG A 587 -38.76 0.31 19.14
N PRO A 588 -38.75 1.14 18.08
CA PRO A 588 -39.32 2.48 18.12
C PRO A 588 -40.82 2.47 18.45
N THR A 589 -41.28 3.47 19.19
CA THR A 589 -42.65 3.55 19.71
C THR A 589 -43.65 4.13 18.72
N GLY A 590 -43.20 4.80 17.67
CA GLY A 590 -44.03 5.32 16.57
C GLY A 590 -44.06 4.44 15.31
N GLY A 591 -43.45 3.26 15.32
CA GLY A 591 -43.33 2.40 14.13
C GLY A 591 -42.24 2.85 13.14
N GLU A 592 -41.43 3.83 13.52
CA GLU A 592 -40.32 4.38 12.71
C GLU A 592 -39.26 3.31 12.36
N THR A 593 -38.67 3.37 11.17
CA THR A 593 -37.56 2.48 10.79
C THR A 593 -36.23 2.97 11.36
N SER A 594 -35.49 2.09 12.04
CA SER A 594 -34.13 2.37 12.51
C SER A 594 -33.07 1.75 11.59
N THR A 595 -32.12 2.58 11.17
CA THR A 595 -31.06 2.24 10.19
C THR A 595 -29.87 1.49 10.82
N GLY A 596 -29.79 1.44 12.15
CA GLY A 596 -28.64 0.89 12.87
C GLY A 596 -27.33 1.67 12.68
N LEU A 597 -27.36 2.85 12.06
CA LEU A 597 -26.17 3.69 11.80
C LEU A 597 -25.97 4.81 12.81
N GLY A 598 -27.05 5.46 13.27
CA GLY A 598 -26.97 6.72 14.03
C GLY A 598 -26.04 6.70 15.25
N LEU A 599 -26.06 5.64 16.06
CA LEU A 599 -25.15 5.52 17.21
C LEU A 599 -23.70 5.25 16.79
N SER A 600 -23.46 4.46 15.74
CA SER A 600 -22.10 4.28 15.21
C SER A 600 -21.51 5.58 14.68
N ILE A 601 -22.33 6.45 14.09
CA ILE A 601 -21.95 7.81 13.66
C ILE A 601 -21.64 8.70 14.86
N VAL A 602 -22.47 8.69 15.91
CA VAL A 602 -22.19 9.42 17.17
C VAL A 602 -20.82 9.04 17.70
N LYS A 603 -20.53 7.74 17.80
CA LYS A 603 -19.22 7.26 18.25
C LYS A 603 -18.09 7.77 17.33
N GLN A 604 -18.23 7.60 16.02
CA GLN A 604 -17.20 7.92 15.04
C GLN A 604 -16.89 9.43 14.97
N ILE A 605 -17.91 10.29 15.03
CA ILE A 605 -17.76 11.76 15.11
C ILE A 605 -17.06 12.17 16.41
N VAL A 606 -17.41 11.54 17.53
CA VAL A 606 -16.83 11.86 18.84
C VAL A 606 -15.37 11.41 18.93
N GLU A 607 -15.01 10.23 18.41
CA GLU A 607 -13.63 9.76 18.32
C GLU A 607 -12.79 10.66 17.38
N LEU A 608 -13.35 11.15 16.28
CA LEU A 608 -12.73 12.16 15.40
C LEU A 608 -12.45 13.52 16.10
N HIS A 609 -13.04 13.76 17.27
CA HIS A 609 -12.77 14.94 18.13
C HIS A 609 -11.93 14.61 19.37
N GLY A 610 -11.29 13.42 19.43
CA GLY A 610 -10.52 12.97 20.59
C GLY A 610 -11.37 12.63 21.81
N GLY A 611 -12.68 12.46 21.63
CA GLY A 611 -13.63 12.11 22.66
C GLY A 611 -13.92 10.60 22.77
N ARG A 612 -14.90 10.26 23.60
CA ARG A 612 -15.46 8.89 23.72
C ARG A 612 -16.99 8.91 23.83
N ALA A 613 -17.65 7.90 23.27
CA ALA A 613 -19.08 7.68 23.42
C ALA A 613 -19.35 6.51 24.37
N GLU A 614 -20.35 6.67 25.24
CA GLU A 614 -20.71 5.74 26.32
C GLU A 614 -22.22 5.51 26.34
N ALA A 615 -22.66 4.32 26.77
CA ALA A 615 -24.07 3.98 26.96
C ALA A 615 -24.24 3.22 28.28
N GLN A 616 -25.27 3.57 29.04
CA GLN A 616 -25.55 3.02 30.36
C GLN A 616 -27.04 2.69 30.50
N VAL A 617 -27.38 1.58 31.15
CA VAL A 617 -28.77 1.20 31.44
C VAL A 617 -29.15 1.70 32.83
N ASN A 618 -30.26 2.43 32.95
CA ASN A 618 -30.73 2.94 34.24
C ASN A 618 -31.64 1.90 34.89
N PRO A 619 -31.32 1.36 36.09
CA PRO A 619 -32.05 0.22 36.69
C PRO A 619 -33.56 0.41 36.89
N GLU A 620 -34.04 1.66 36.97
CA GLU A 620 -35.45 1.96 37.26
C GLU A 620 -36.27 2.46 36.05
N ARG A 621 -35.62 2.81 34.91
CA ARG A 621 -36.21 3.03 33.56
C ARG A 621 -35.24 3.69 32.58
N GLY A 622 -35.25 3.21 31.34
CA GLY A 622 -34.59 3.80 30.18
C GLY A 622 -33.07 3.65 30.14
N SER A 623 -32.46 4.16 29.08
CA SER A 623 -31.01 4.22 28.90
C SER A 623 -30.50 5.65 29.00
N THR A 624 -29.20 5.79 29.23
CA THR A 624 -28.47 7.06 29.15
C THR A 624 -27.38 6.88 28.10
N PHE A 625 -27.46 7.66 27.02
CA PHE A 625 -26.42 7.74 26.00
C PHE A 625 -25.66 9.04 26.21
N SER A 626 -24.33 8.97 26.21
CA SER A 626 -23.49 10.14 26.45
C SER A 626 -22.27 10.15 25.57
N PHE A 627 -21.74 11.35 25.32
CA PHE A 627 -20.41 11.51 24.78
C PHE A 627 -19.61 12.52 25.60
N VAL A 628 -18.30 12.36 25.57
CA VAL A 628 -17.34 13.19 26.27
C VAL A 628 -16.39 13.79 25.25
N LEU A 629 -16.28 15.12 25.21
CA LEU A 629 -15.36 15.86 24.35
C LEU A 629 -14.29 16.58 25.18
N PRO A 630 -13.02 16.59 24.78
CA PRO A 630 -11.95 17.27 25.49
C PRO A 630 -12.01 18.79 25.24
N VAL A 631 -11.89 19.61 26.29
CA VAL A 631 -12.04 21.07 26.22
C VAL A 631 -10.82 21.72 25.59
N LYS A 632 -9.64 21.31 26.03
CA LYS A 632 -8.45 21.34 25.18
C LYS A 632 -8.37 19.98 24.50
N VAL A 633 -8.46 19.97 23.17
CA VAL A 633 -7.77 18.93 22.40
C VAL A 633 -6.29 19.10 22.70
N GLU A 634 -5.76 18.23 23.54
CA GLU A 634 -4.35 17.86 23.42
C GLU A 634 -4.23 17.17 22.07
N ASP A 635 -3.33 17.63 21.20
CA ASP A 635 -3.13 16.99 19.92
C ASP A 635 -2.64 15.56 20.16
N SER A 636 -3.50 14.57 19.98
CA SER A 636 -3.12 13.15 19.98
C SER A 636 -2.32 12.75 18.73
N ALA A 637 -2.03 13.73 17.85
CA ALA A 637 -0.95 13.66 16.87
C ALA A 637 0.44 13.98 17.48
N ALA A 638 0.51 14.68 18.61
CA ALA A 638 1.74 15.18 19.25
C ALA A 638 2.29 14.28 20.38
N ASP A 639 1.53 13.28 20.84
CA ASP A 639 2.03 12.24 21.78
C ASP A 639 2.32 10.89 21.08
N ARG A 640 2.73 10.97 19.81
CA ARG A 640 3.77 10.07 19.31
C ARG A 640 5.11 10.73 19.67
N PRO A 641 6.10 9.97 20.20
CA PRO A 641 7.32 10.58 20.70
C PRO A 641 8.03 11.36 19.58
N PRO A 642 8.52 12.58 19.84
CA PRO A 642 9.33 13.29 18.88
C PRO A 642 10.60 12.48 18.61
N ILE A 643 10.87 12.17 17.34
CA ILE A 643 12.09 11.45 16.96
C ILE A 643 13.28 12.32 17.38
N GLU A 644 14.12 11.79 18.27
CA GLU A 644 15.23 12.53 18.88
C GLU A 644 16.23 13.00 17.82
N ARG A 645 16.17 14.30 17.47
CA ARG A 645 17.28 14.99 16.80
C ARG A 645 18.47 15.07 17.76
N ARG A 646 19.38 14.09 17.69
CA ARG A 646 20.61 14.04 18.48
C ARG A 646 21.40 15.35 18.33
N PRO A 647 21.80 16.02 19.44
CA PRO A 647 22.46 17.32 19.36
C PRO A 647 23.97 17.21 19.15
N GLY A 648 24.45 17.67 17.99
CA GLY A 648 25.86 17.90 17.67
C GLY A 648 26.00 18.64 16.33
N SER A 649 26.85 19.65 16.16
CA SER A 649 27.69 20.36 17.13
C SER A 649 27.79 21.86 16.77
N LYS A 650 28.46 22.66 17.60
CA LYS A 650 28.46 24.14 17.51
C LYS A 650 29.30 24.65 16.32
N THR A 651 28.74 25.57 15.53
CA THR A 651 29.54 26.55 14.78
C THR A 651 30.00 27.69 15.70
N PRO A 652 31.16 28.32 15.44
CA PRO A 652 31.74 29.34 16.31
C PRO A 652 31.22 30.76 16.03
N GLU A 653 31.42 31.66 16.98
CA GLU A 653 31.23 33.10 16.80
C GLU A 653 32.21 33.67 15.78
N SER A 654 31.73 34.49 14.84
CA SER A 654 32.55 35.35 13.98
C SER A 654 32.25 36.81 14.26
N GLY A 655 33.07 37.45 15.10
CA GLY A 655 33.02 38.89 15.27
C GLY A 655 33.61 39.61 14.05
N MET A 656 32.85 40.55 13.48
CA MET A 656 33.41 41.62 12.64
C MET A 656 33.10 42.96 13.32
N GLY A 657 34.15 43.73 13.61
CA GLY A 657 34.03 45.05 14.22
C GLY A 657 33.85 46.16 13.18
N GLU A 658 33.14 47.21 13.57
CA GLU A 658 33.02 48.45 12.80
C GLU A 658 34.33 49.25 12.81
N ALA A 659 34.75 49.78 11.66
CA ALA A 659 35.74 50.88 11.60
C ALA A 659 35.76 51.58 10.22
N SER A 660 35.26 52.82 10.15
CA SER A 660 35.33 53.76 9.00
C SER A 660 34.45 53.38 7.78
N GLU A 661 33.95 54.34 6.99
CA GLU A 661 34.10 55.82 7.03
C GLU A 661 32.79 56.54 7.41
#